data_AF-A0A023EYP7-F1
#
_entry.id   AF-A0A023EYP7-F1
#
_cell.length_a   1.000
_cell.length_b   1.000
_cell.length_c   1.000
_cell.angle_alpha   90.00
_cell.angle_beta   90.00
_cell.angle_gamma   90.00
#
_symmetry.space_group_name_H-M   'P 1'
#
loop_
_entity.id
_entity.type
_entity.pdbx_description
1 polymer ?
#
loop_
_entity_poly.entity_id
_entity_poly.type
_entity_poly.pdbx_seq_one_letter_code
_entity_poly.pdbx_strand_id
1 'polypeptide(L)'
;LRVLQLNAQRSKTVMAEARDIIYSRGIDVALIQEPYTFHSSVKGLGLRHRLIYASCDDWIWTVVAVCNPDITLLRLPQYSTSHCTCVLLTAANGVELMLVSLYCQPSCDTAPSIAHLDRIVRENRGKKIIVAADINAWSPMWHDDALDDRGRHFEECFVANDLCVVNEPGHLKTFAGNGNCAEHNLDVTLCTASAVNRVRGWRVVDWVTGDHRAILFEVAWDARPCATFEGLERFSVKCVDWERYKTLLQHRIDTLNVRGDTIDDVEIAVTELTGAIAGTSGDVLKKIPTSRRRRVPWWTRGLTVAKRDVARKRRRYQRERIEGSRQRYIDEYRVARRQYKKMVYQAKTSSWREFVNTEGNRDPWGIIYKMQAKKIRTDQVLASLNIGGLPGAGSWRETIEHLLQVLLPEDNPSDDTQLQQVRREAAYESPALTDSITPFDIHDIKYVIGEIKSNKAPGLDMINGEIIRNTGDVLCQYLLDLFNGCLRLGYFPTQWKTGLVTVLYKGSNKPVNEAKSYRLIQLLPVLGKLLEKLIIMRFKGFVSFSPNQYGFVSGKSTTDAIVRLLGLVRGSGHKYVLTVFLDIAGAFDNVWWPTVLESLKKRGCPPILLRLLQSYLTHRVAVLVTPAGEVSRPITKGCPQGSVVAPFLWNLVVDGLLEHIEYMDHCDSVAYADDLAIVVHGDSRRELEERACAVVARVNTWCRGEKLQISFGKSKAMLMKGKLHPSRPPWIRVDGHRIEHVTQFEYLGVLLDWRLSFKPHIRRIATRCLGLYQGIKKVARGEWGLKTGVARTIYRGVIESVAAYAAACWADKLDMRSYSGILLRMQRAILCSVTRACATSSAASLPVVAGVLPLDLLVEQRALTYKAKHGALIVLNGEELSRQMPSTQILKKIQEYVIEKWQKRWDEAETGRIAYEFFPSLRERLSMRWLELSPTVTQYFTGHGEFNSKLHELGLKDSPNCECGERDTVHHVLFQCSLLDEPRIHLEFKLRRRGERWPGECKGLVQKAQNFEDFVQFAREVEALRRACRVREREARQL
;
A
#
# COMPACT_ATOMS: atom_id res chain seq x y z
N LEU A 1 12.83 15.80 25.84
CA LEU A 1 13.06 14.65 24.95
C LEU A 1 14.13 13.76 25.54
N ARG A 2 13.89 12.45 25.60
CA ARG A 2 14.93 11.46 25.88
C ARG A 2 15.56 10.98 24.58
N VAL A 3 16.87 11.16 24.47
CA VAL A 3 17.63 10.85 23.25
C VAL A 3 18.62 9.71 23.53
N LEU A 4 18.61 8.71 22.66
CA LEU A 4 19.55 7.58 22.66
C LEU A 4 20.52 7.73 21.48
N GLN A 5 21.82 7.82 21.73
CA GLN A 5 22.84 7.67 20.70
C GLN A 5 23.46 6.27 20.79
N LEU A 6 23.65 5.61 19.64
CA LEU A 6 24.14 4.22 19.59
C LEU A 6 24.74 3.88 18.22
N ASN A 7 26.01 3.48 18.19
CA ASN A 7 26.52 2.68 17.08
C ASN A 7 26.06 1.21 17.24
N ALA A 8 25.31 0.70 16.24
CA ALA A 8 24.74 -0.65 16.23
C ALA A 8 25.61 -1.69 15.51
N GLN A 9 26.71 -1.29 14.88
CA GLN A 9 27.74 -2.13 14.26
C GLN A 9 27.18 -3.17 13.28
N ARG A 10 26.13 -2.78 12.55
CA ARG A 10 25.36 -3.63 11.64
C ARG A 10 24.84 -4.91 12.31
N SER A 11 24.68 -4.90 13.63
CA SER A 11 24.30 -6.07 14.40
C SER A 11 22.79 -6.19 14.53
N LYS A 12 22.25 -7.26 13.97
CA LYS A 12 20.82 -7.62 14.11
C LYS A 12 20.40 -7.82 15.58
N THR A 13 21.35 -8.17 16.45
CA THR A 13 21.10 -8.34 17.89
C THR A 13 21.05 -6.99 18.60
N VAL A 14 22.02 -6.11 18.34
CA VAL A 14 22.07 -4.76 18.95
C VAL A 14 20.87 -3.93 18.52
N MET A 15 20.46 -3.98 17.26
CA MET A 15 19.22 -3.31 16.80
C MET A 15 17.95 -3.81 17.50
N ALA A 16 17.95 -5.07 17.93
CA ALA A 16 16.82 -5.64 18.65
C ALA A 16 16.83 -5.24 20.14
N GLU A 17 18.03 -5.13 20.73
CA GLU A 17 18.23 -4.55 22.06
C GLU A 17 17.85 -3.07 22.07
N ALA A 18 18.25 -2.30 21.05
CA ALA A 18 17.89 -0.90 20.88
C ALA A 18 16.37 -0.72 20.85
N ARG A 19 15.65 -1.58 20.12
CA ARG A 19 14.19 -1.59 20.11
C ARG A 19 13.60 -1.82 21.51
N ASP A 20 14.11 -2.78 22.26
CA ASP A 20 13.65 -3.06 23.62
C ASP A 20 13.94 -1.89 24.57
N ILE A 21 15.12 -1.27 24.45
CA ILE A 21 15.51 -0.07 25.20
C ILE A 21 14.56 1.09 24.89
N ILE A 22 14.29 1.35 23.61
CA ILE A 22 13.37 2.41 23.17
C ILE A 22 12.02 2.28 23.87
N TYR A 23 11.43 1.08 23.89
CA TYR A 23 10.13 0.87 24.53
C TYR A 23 10.20 0.87 26.06
N SER A 24 11.17 0.17 26.65
CA SER A 24 11.25 -0.03 28.11
C SER A 24 11.66 1.25 28.85
N ARG A 25 12.45 2.12 28.21
CA ARG A 25 12.94 3.37 28.79
C ARG A 25 12.18 4.60 28.34
N GLY A 26 11.27 4.46 27.38
CA GLY A 26 10.49 5.56 26.81
C GLY A 26 11.38 6.57 26.10
N ILE A 27 12.21 6.10 25.17
CA ILE A 27 13.06 6.95 24.33
C ILE A 27 12.20 7.65 23.30
N ASP A 28 12.35 8.97 23.17
CA ASP A 28 11.62 9.78 22.18
C ASP A 28 12.30 9.74 20.82
N VAL A 29 13.63 9.83 20.80
CA VAL A 29 14.46 9.85 19.59
C VAL A 29 15.68 8.95 19.77
N ALA A 30 16.00 8.13 18.77
CA ALA A 30 17.25 7.38 18.71
C ALA A 30 18.06 7.77 17.47
N LEU A 31 19.32 8.14 17.69
CA LEU A 31 20.32 8.48 16.68
C LEU A 31 21.25 7.28 16.57
N ILE A 32 21.15 6.52 15.48
CA ILE A 32 21.82 5.22 15.36
C ILE A 32 22.80 5.23 14.19
N GLN A 33 24.06 5.01 14.51
CA GLN A 33 25.14 4.76 13.55
C GLN A 33 25.24 3.26 13.27
N GLU A 34 25.71 2.91 12.07
CA GLU A 34 25.84 1.55 11.55
C GLU A 34 24.61 0.66 11.82
N PRO A 35 23.40 1.06 11.38
CA PRO A 35 22.21 0.23 11.59
C PRO A 35 22.31 -1.09 10.83
N TYR A 36 21.64 -2.13 11.33
CA TYR A 36 21.46 -3.36 10.55
C TYR A 36 20.56 -3.10 9.34
N THR A 37 21.08 -3.36 8.15
CA THR A 37 20.39 -3.16 6.87
C THR A 37 20.15 -4.48 6.14
N PHE A 38 19.08 -4.54 5.34
CA PHE A 38 18.79 -5.67 4.45
C PHE A 38 18.03 -5.18 3.22
N HIS A 39 18.57 -5.45 2.02
CA HIS A 39 18.06 -4.90 0.75
C HIS A 39 17.89 -3.38 0.82
N SER A 40 18.97 -2.66 1.15
CA SER A 40 19.00 -1.18 1.22
C SER A 40 17.91 -0.57 2.10
N SER A 41 17.55 -1.26 3.20
CA SER A 41 16.57 -0.75 4.16
C SER A 41 16.92 -1.15 5.58
N VAL A 42 16.75 -0.22 6.52
CA VAL A 42 17.01 -0.45 7.94
C VAL A 42 16.00 -1.46 8.51
N LYS A 43 16.48 -2.44 9.28
CA LYS A 43 15.66 -3.46 9.94
C LYS A 43 15.96 -3.53 11.44
N GLY A 44 14.98 -3.99 12.22
CA GLY A 44 15.16 -4.34 13.63
C GLY A 44 14.34 -3.51 14.61
N LEU A 45 14.00 -2.26 14.28
CA LEU A 45 13.27 -1.34 15.17
C LEU A 45 11.73 -1.52 15.14
N GLY A 46 11.17 -2.07 14.06
CA GLY A 46 9.71 -2.29 13.92
C GLY A 46 9.04 -1.27 13.01
N LEU A 47 7.73 -1.40 12.82
CA LEU A 47 6.95 -0.67 11.80
C LEU A 47 6.30 0.64 12.31
N ARG A 48 6.37 0.92 13.61
CA ARG A 48 5.66 2.04 14.25
C ARG A 48 6.55 3.24 14.56
N HIS A 49 7.83 3.17 14.20
CA HIS A 49 8.75 4.28 14.37
C HIS A 49 8.91 4.99 13.04
N ARG A 50 8.98 6.33 13.10
CA ARG A 50 9.33 7.15 11.94
C ARG A 50 10.84 7.04 11.76
N LEU A 51 11.28 6.25 10.78
CA LEU A 51 12.69 6.00 10.47
C LEU A 51 13.12 6.87 9.28
N ILE A 52 14.19 7.64 9.47
CA ILE A 52 14.72 8.58 8.49
C ILE A 52 16.17 8.22 8.23
N TYR A 53 16.51 8.05 6.96
CA TYR A 53 17.85 7.78 6.46
C TYR A 53 17.92 8.14 4.97
N ALA A 54 19.11 8.44 4.47
CA ALA A 54 19.32 8.57 3.03
C ALA A 54 19.73 7.22 2.42
N SER A 55 19.27 6.94 1.20
CA SER A 55 19.61 5.73 0.45
C SER A 55 20.32 6.13 -0.85
N CYS A 56 21.35 6.96 -0.71
CA CYS A 56 22.12 7.48 -1.85
C CYS A 56 23.13 6.46 -2.37
N ASP A 57 23.61 5.57 -1.50
CA ASP A 57 24.57 4.50 -1.79
C ASP A 57 23.98 3.11 -1.49
N ASP A 58 24.70 2.05 -1.86
CA ASP A 58 24.33 0.65 -1.54
C ASP A 58 24.18 0.39 -0.02
N TRP A 59 24.77 1.26 0.81
CA TRP A 59 24.82 1.11 2.27
C TRP A 59 24.27 2.33 3.01
N ILE A 60 23.54 2.07 4.09
CA ILE A 60 23.02 3.08 5.02
C ILE A 60 23.84 3.02 6.30
N TRP A 61 24.53 4.11 6.64
CA TRP A 61 25.40 4.19 7.81
C TRP A 61 24.77 4.92 8.98
N THR A 62 23.76 5.76 8.77
CA THR A 62 23.06 6.44 9.86
C THR A 62 21.55 6.35 9.69
N VAL A 63 20.84 6.34 10.81
CA VAL A 63 19.38 6.40 10.86
C VAL A 63 18.93 7.19 12.08
N VAL A 64 17.95 8.07 11.88
CA VAL A 64 17.24 8.73 12.97
C VAL A 64 15.87 8.07 13.13
N ALA A 65 15.59 7.56 14.33
CA ALA A 65 14.32 6.94 14.68
C ALA A 65 13.56 7.83 15.66
N VAL A 66 12.50 8.49 15.18
CA VAL A 66 11.59 9.28 16.02
C VAL A 66 10.46 8.39 16.47
N CYS A 67 10.46 8.09 17.78
CA CYS A 67 9.62 7.07 18.40
C CYS A 67 8.36 7.66 19.05
N ASN A 68 8.39 8.94 19.42
CA ASN A 68 7.24 9.67 19.93
C ASN A 68 6.43 10.26 18.76
N PRO A 69 5.14 9.86 18.58
CA PRO A 69 4.31 10.35 17.48
C PRO A 69 3.90 11.83 17.63
N ASP A 70 3.98 12.36 18.84
CA ASP A 70 3.52 13.71 19.22
C ASP A 70 4.58 14.80 18.92
N ILE A 71 5.62 14.43 18.18
CA ILE A 71 6.68 15.35 17.74
C ILE A 71 6.49 15.62 16.26
N THR A 72 6.43 16.89 15.87
CA THR A 72 6.47 17.26 14.45
C THR A 72 7.88 17.12 13.91
N LEU A 73 7.98 16.58 12.71
CA LEU A 73 9.24 16.14 12.13
C LEU A 73 9.28 16.44 10.63
N LEU A 74 10.37 17.07 10.20
CA LEU A 74 10.76 17.15 8.79
C LEU A 74 12.07 16.40 8.55
N ARG A 75 12.13 15.68 7.43
CA ARG A 75 13.40 15.18 6.87
C ARG A 75 14.11 16.34 6.18
N LEU A 76 15.45 16.38 6.26
CA LEU A 76 16.27 17.37 5.55
C LEU A 76 17.17 16.69 4.50
N PRO A 77 16.65 16.35 3.29
CA PRO A 77 17.40 15.64 2.26
C PRO A 77 18.65 16.37 1.78
N GLN A 78 18.62 17.71 1.76
CA GLN A 78 19.73 18.56 1.32
C GLN A 78 21.00 18.41 2.18
N TYR A 79 20.85 17.94 3.42
CA TYR A 79 21.96 17.66 4.35
C TYR A 79 22.16 16.16 4.59
N SER A 80 21.27 15.31 4.10
CA SER A 80 21.32 13.87 4.40
C SER A 80 22.05 13.08 3.32
N THR A 81 23.08 12.34 3.72
CA THR A 81 23.86 11.40 2.92
C THR A 81 23.75 9.99 3.50
N SER A 82 24.39 8.98 2.91
CA SER A 82 24.47 7.64 3.50
C SER A 82 25.13 7.63 4.88
N HIS A 83 26.09 8.55 5.11
CA HIS A 83 26.89 8.73 6.33
C HIS A 83 26.34 9.78 7.30
N CYS A 84 25.37 10.59 6.89
CA CYS A 84 24.83 11.67 7.70
C CYS A 84 23.31 11.76 7.53
N THR A 85 22.54 11.67 8.61
CA THR A 85 21.09 11.84 8.57
C THR A 85 20.69 13.07 9.36
N CYS A 86 20.00 14.00 8.70
CA CYS A 86 19.54 15.25 9.31
C CYS A 86 18.01 15.33 9.35
N VAL A 87 17.49 15.75 10.49
CA VAL A 87 16.06 16.01 10.68
C VAL A 87 15.83 17.31 11.45
N LEU A 88 14.67 17.92 11.23
CA LEU A 88 14.19 19.08 11.99
C LEU A 88 13.00 18.66 12.85
N LEU A 89 13.09 18.89 14.16
CA LEU A 89 11.98 18.76 15.08
C LEU A 89 11.38 20.14 15.33
N THR A 90 10.05 20.22 15.42
CA THR A 90 9.34 21.47 15.72
C THR A 90 8.36 21.24 16.87
N ALA A 91 8.42 22.09 17.89
CA ALA A 91 7.50 22.10 19.03
C ALA A 91 6.27 23.00 18.75
N ALA A 92 5.21 22.85 19.54
CA ALA A 92 3.99 23.66 19.40
C ALA A 92 4.22 25.17 19.63
N ASN A 93 5.22 25.53 20.44
CA ASN A 93 5.63 26.91 20.66
C ASN A 93 6.57 27.47 19.58
N GLY A 94 6.75 26.76 18.46
CA GLY A 94 7.60 27.18 17.34
C GLY A 94 9.10 26.94 17.54
N VAL A 95 9.54 26.38 18.68
CA VAL A 95 10.95 26.05 18.88
C VAL A 95 11.35 24.92 17.92
N GLU A 96 12.35 25.20 17.10
CA GLU A 96 12.96 24.23 16.21
C GLU A 96 14.30 23.69 16.77
N LEU A 97 14.52 22.39 16.57
CA LEU A 97 15.75 21.68 16.94
C LEU A 97 16.17 20.76 15.80
N MET A 98 17.36 21.01 15.26
CA MET A 98 17.96 20.16 14.24
C MET A 98 18.75 19.03 14.90
N LEU A 99 18.47 17.79 14.50
CA LEU A 99 19.23 16.62 14.94
C LEU A 99 20.01 16.03 13.78
N VAL A 100 21.29 15.74 14.04
CA VAL A 100 22.22 15.18 13.06
C VAL A 100 22.79 13.88 13.63
N SER A 101 22.68 12.79 12.87
CA SER A 101 23.41 11.55 13.15
C SER A 101 24.50 11.40 12.09
N LEU A 102 25.76 11.41 12.51
CA LEU A 102 26.94 11.37 11.65
C LEU A 102 27.76 10.10 11.93
N TYR A 103 28.31 9.49 10.89
CA TYR A 103 29.25 8.38 10.98
C TYR A 103 30.48 8.65 10.11
N CYS A 104 31.63 8.78 10.74
CA CYS A 104 32.93 8.97 10.09
C CYS A 104 33.66 7.63 10.05
N GLN A 105 33.83 7.06 8.85
CA GLN A 105 34.49 5.77 8.70
C GLN A 105 35.99 5.87 9.05
N PRO A 106 36.55 4.95 9.86
CA PRO A 106 37.96 5.01 10.26
C PRO A 106 38.94 4.96 9.09
N SER A 107 38.62 4.18 8.05
CA SER A 107 39.47 3.95 6.89
C SER A 107 39.39 5.04 5.81
N CYS A 108 38.61 6.10 6.04
CA CYS A 108 38.35 7.15 5.06
C CYS A 108 38.90 8.49 5.53
N ASP A 109 39.25 9.37 4.58
CA ASP A 109 39.65 10.74 4.84
C ASP A 109 38.56 11.50 5.65
N THR A 110 38.99 12.32 6.61
CA THR A 110 38.11 13.13 7.46
C THR A 110 37.61 14.39 6.77
N ALA A 111 38.34 14.90 5.75
CA ALA A 111 38.01 16.16 5.10
C ALA A 111 36.57 16.24 4.54
N PRO A 112 36.02 15.21 3.86
CA PRO A 112 34.63 15.26 3.37
C PRO A 112 33.59 15.34 4.49
N SER A 113 33.81 14.62 5.60
CA SER A 113 32.90 14.65 6.76
C SER A 113 32.94 15.99 7.47
N ILE A 114 34.14 16.57 7.61
CA ILE A 114 34.36 17.90 8.19
C ILE A 114 33.69 18.97 7.33
N ALA A 115 33.94 18.98 6.01
CA ALA A 115 33.33 19.93 5.09
C ALA A 115 31.79 19.84 5.08
N HIS A 116 31.24 18.62 5.22
CA HIS A 116 29.79 18.43 5.29
C HIS A 116 29.20 18.90 6.62
N LEU A 117 29.89 18.67 7.75
CA LEU A 117 29.48 19.18 9.06
C LEU A 117 29.54 20.71 9.09
N ASP A 118 30.63 21.30 8.59
CA ASP A 118 30.81 22.76 8.44
C ASP A 118 29.66 23.36 7.63
N ARG A 119 29.34 22.76 6.46
CA ARG A 119 28.22 23.20 5.63
C ARG A 119 26.90 23.19 6.40
N ILE A 120 26.61 22.13 7.15
CA ILE A 120 25.38 22.02 7.95
C ILE A 120 25.29 23.17 8.97
N VAL A 121 26.36 23.43 9.71
CA VAL A 121 26.37 24.46 10.76
C VAL A 121 26.33 25.86 10.16
N ARG A 122 27.15 26.12 9.13
CA ARG A 122 27.24 27.41 8.43
C ARG A 122 25.91 27.82 7.79
N GLU A 123 25.24 26.89 7.09
CA GLU A 123 23.94 27.17 6.43
C GLU A 123 22.76 27.22 7.43
N ASN A 124 22.98 26.85 8.70
CA ASN A 124 21.96 26.88 9.75
C ASN A 124 22.41 27.68 10.99
N ARG A 125 23.26 28.70 10.79
CA ARG A 125 23.71 29.59 11.88
C ARG A 125 22.53 30.15 12.65
N GLY A 126 22.66 30.19 13.98
CA GLY A 126 21.60 30.64 14.90
C GLY A 126 20.54 29.57 15.23
N LYS A 127 20.46 28.46 14.49
CA LYS A 127 19.59 27.34 14.86
C LYS A 127 20.17 26.53 16.02
N LYS A 128 19.30 25.79 16.70
CA LYS A 128 19.67 24.83 17.76
C LYS A 128 20.01 23.51 17.07
N ILE A 129 21.27 23.10 17.10
CA ILE A 129 21.72 21.87 16.44
C ILE A 129 22.32 20.95 17.49
N ILE A 130 21.96 19.67 17.44
CA ILE A 130 22.61 18.59 18.19
C ILE A 130 23.12 17.55 17.22
N VAL A 131 24.39 17.21 17.33
CA VAL A 131 25.06 16.21 16.49
C VAL A 131 25.46 15.02 17.36
N ALA A 132 24.97 13.84 17.02
CA ALA A 132 25.46 12.58 17.53
C ALA A 132 26.36 11.96 16.47
N ALA A 133 27.66 11.95 16.70
CA ALA A 133 28.65 11.46 15.76
C ALA A 133 29.39 10.25 16.31
N ASP A 134 29.62 9.24 15.48
CA ASP A 134 30.74 8.33 15.68
C ASP A 134 31.89 8.83 14.81
N ILE A 135 32.88 9.46 15.45
CA ILE A 135 33.94 10.21 14.77
C ILE A 135 35.12 9.29 14.41
N ASN A 136 35.29 8.21 15.17
CA ASN A 136 36.46 7.33 15.08
C ASN A 136 37.77 8.14 15.11
N ALA A 137 37.92 8.97 16.14
CA ALA A 137 39.09 9.80 16.41
C ALA A 137 39.30 9.96 17.92
N TRP A 138 40.52 10.30 18.33
CA TRP A 138 40.89 10.46 19.74
C TRP A 138 41.21 11.92 20.03
N SER A 139 40.64 12.46 21.11
CA SER A 139 40.99 13.79 21.59
C SER A 139 40.65 13.96 23.08
N PRO A 140 41.50 14.68 23.83
CA PRO A 140 41.17 15.15 25.18
C PRO A 140 39.92 16.05 25.25
N MET A 141 39.56 16.75 24.16
CA MET A 141 38.38 17.64 24.08
C MET A 141 37.05 16.91 24.35
N TRP A 142 36.98 15.60 24.04
CA TRP A 142 35.86 14.72 24.41
C TRP A 142 36.28 13.61 25.36
N HIS A 143 37.29 13.89 26.18
CA HIS A 143 37.77 13.07 27.29
C HIS A 143 38.38 11.71 26.88
N ASP A 144 39.07 11.62 25.74
CA ASP A 144 40.00 10.52 25.47
C ASP A 144 41.38 10.77 26.12
N ASP A 145 42.20 9.72 26.22
CA ASP A 145 43.53 9.81 26.85
C ASP A 145 44.60 10.27 25.85
N ALA A 146 44.31 10.22 24.54
CA ALA A 146 45.22 10.53 23.46
C ALA A 146 44.58 11.49 22.45
N LEU A 147 45.44 12.19 21.69
CA LEU A 147 45.07 12.98 20.52
C LEU A 147 45.68 12.32 19.27
N ASP A 148 44.86 12.02 18.27
CA ASP A 148 45.32 11.59 16.94
C ASP A 148 45.12 12.70 15.88
N ASP A 149 45.68 12.53 14.68
CA ASP A 149 45.60 13.53 13.61
C ASP A 149 44.14 13.79 13.18
N ARG A 150 43.31 12.74 13.18
CA ARG A 150 41.87 12.87 12.93
C ARG A 150 41.22 13.75 13.99
N GLY A 151 41.57 13.51 15.26
CA GLY A 151 41.09 14.27 16.41
C GLY A 151 41.41 15.74 16.27
N ARG A 152 42.66 16.06 15.91
CA ARG A 152 43.12 17.44 15.65
C ARG A 152 42.27 18.13 14.57
N HIS A 153 42.03 17.47 13.43
CA HIS A 153 41.19 18.05 12.37
C HIS A 153 39.75 18.31 12.83
N PHE A 154 39.18 17.44 13.68
CA PHE A 154 37.84 17.66 14.22
C PHE A 154 37.81 18.74 15.31
N GLU A 155 38.83 18.85 16.18
CA GLU A 155 38.95 19.97 17.14
C GLU A 155 38.94 21.32 16.42
N GLU A 156 39.76 21.47 15.37
CA GLU A 156 39.81 22.68 14.55
C GLU A 156 38.45 23.02 13.94
N CYS A 157 37.75 22.01 13.39
CA CYS A 157 36.41 22.16 12.85
C CYS A 157 35.39 22.61 13.91
N PHE A 158 35.44 22.04 15.11
CA PHE A 158 34.51 22.35 16.20
C PHE A 158 34.70 23.78 16.69
N VAL A 159 35.95 24.20 16.88
CA VAL A 159 36.30 25.56 17.26
C VAL A 159 35.87 26.56 16.19
N ALA A 160 36.15 26.27 14.91
CA ALA A 160 35.78 27.14 13.79
C ALA A 160 34.25 27.32 13.65
N ASN A 161 33.46 26.34 14.09
CA ASN A 161 32.01 26.32 14.00
C ASN A 161 31.28 26.65 15.32
N ASP A 162 32.01 27.03 16.38
CA ASP A 162 31.45 27.30 17.72
C ASP A 162 30.58 26.13 18.25
N LEU A 163 31.06 24.91 18.03
CA LEU A 163 30.41 23.68 18.50
C LEU A 163 30.92 23.32 19.90
N CYS A 164 29.98 23.14 20.83
CA CYS A 164 30.27 22.69 22.19
C CYS A 164 30.21 21.16 22.26
N VAL A 165 31.27 20.54 22.79
CA VAL A 165 31.28 19.12 23.16
C VAL A 165 30.45 18.93 24.42
N VAL A 166 29.48 18.01 24.37
CA VAL A 166 28.54 17.70 25.46
C VAL A 166 28.99 16.48 26.26
N ASN A 167 29.97 15.73 25.77
CA ASN A 167 30.54 14.59 26.50
C ASN A 167 30.97 15.04 27.90
N GLU A 168 30.56 14.29 28.92
CA GLU A 168 30.97 14.51 30.29
C GLU A 168 32.02 13.45 30.69
N PRO A 169 33.01 13.79 31.54
CA PRO A 169 33.96 12.80 32.03
C PRO A 169 33.24 11.77 32.90
N GLY A 170 33.53 10.49 32.69
CA GLY A 170 32.85 9.40 33.41
C GLY A 170 33.65 8.11 33.46
N HIS A 171 33.23 7.18 34.33
CA HIS A 171 33.92 5.90 34.54
C HIS A 171 33.88 4.92 33.36
N LEU A 172 33.03 5.17 32.34
CA LEU A 172 32.90 4.33 31.17
C LEU A 172 33.14 5.17 29.92
N LYS A 173 34.06 4.74 29.05
CA LYS A 173 34.21 5.33 27.71
C LYS A 173 33.20 4.77 26.71
N THR A 174 32.98 5.44 25.59
CA THR A 174 31.92 5.08 24.63
C THR A 174 32.21 3.80 23.84
N PHE A 175 33.48 3.43 23.67
CA PHE A 175 33.92 2.22 22.99
C PHE A 175 34.83 1.36 23.88
N ALA A 176 34.69 0.03 23.78
CA ALA A 176 35.57 -0.93 24.46
C ALA A 176 35.97 -2.06 23.50
N GLY A 177 37.22 -2.04 23.03
CA GLY A 177 37.72 -2.95 22.01
C GLY A 177 37.79 -4.43 22.43
N ASN A 178 37.69 -5.33 21.45
CA ASN A 178 37.92 -6.76 21.67
C ASN A 178 39.42 -7.05 21.71
N GLY A 179 39.99 -7.28 22.89
CA GLY A 179 41.31 -7.94 23.00
C GLY A 179 42.42 -7.18 23.74
N ASN A 180 42.37 -5.85 23.90
CA ASN A 180 43.46 -5.09 24.57
C ASN A 180 43.04 -4.28 25.81
N CYS A 181 41.79 -4.38 26.27
CA CYS A 181 41.25 -3.54 27.37
C CYS A 181 41.36 -2.02 27.13
N ALA A 182 41.72 -1.59 25.91
CA ALA A 182 41.71 -0.20 25.50
C ALA A 182 40.26 0.25 25.35
N GLU A 183 39.90 1.27 26.12
CA GLU A 183 38.61 1.94 26.03
C GLU A 183 38.86 3.34 25.47
N HIS A 184 38.01 3.78 24.55
CA HIS A 184 38.14 5.07 23.87
C HIS A 184 36.78 5.77 23.77
N ASN A 185 36.79 7.09 23.69
CA ASN A 185 35.62 7.91 23.43
C ASN A 185 35.55 8.22 21.92
N LEU A 186 34.98 7.28 21.15
CA LEU A 186 34.82 7.42 19.69
C LEU A 186 33.49 8.10 19.30
N ASP A 187 32.46 7.84 20.09
CA ASP A 187 31.15 8.48 19.96
C ASP A 187 31.15 9.84 20.68
N VAL A 188 30.86 10.91 19.94
CA VAL A 188 30.84 12.30 20.42
C VAL A 188 29.44 12.88 20.25
N THR A 189 28.97 13.61 21.27
CA THR A 189 27.76 14.42 21.21
C THR A 189 28.17 15.89 21.20
N LEU A 190 27.78 16.61 20.13
CA LEU A 190 28.06 18.04 19.96
C LEU A 190 26.74 18.82 19.97
N CYS A 191 26.81 20.10 20.29
CA CYS A 191 25.71 21.01 20.09
C CYS A 191 26.21 22.42 19.75
N THR A 192 25.35 23.24 19.16
CA THR A 192 25.63 24.68 19.04
C THR A 192 25.55 25.35 20.41
N ALA A 193 26.25 26.48 20.59
CA ALA A 193 26.14 27.29 21.81
C ALA A 193 24.69 27.63 22.20
N SER A 194 23.81 27.83 21.21
CA SER A 194 22.36 28.08 21.43
C SER A 194 21.57 26.87 21.97
N ALA A 195 22.14 25.66 21.91
CA ALA A 195 21.53 24.40 22.33
C ALA A 195 22.14 23.83 23.62
N VAL A 196 23.32 24.28 24.06
CA VAL A 196 24.07 23.69 25.19
C VAL A 196 23.24 23.63 26.48
N ASN A 197 22.58 24.73 26.86
CA ASN A 197 21.77 24.82 28.09
C ASN A 197 20.49 23.94 28.06
N ARG A 198 20.18 23.35 26.90
CA ARG A 198 19.03 22.44 26.75
C ARG A 198 19.43 20.99 26.95
N VAL A 199 20.70 20.62 26.79
CA VAL A 199 21.13 19.23 26.96
C VAL A 199 21.46 18.99 28.44
N ARG A 200 20.97 17.88 28.99
CA ARG A 200 21.14 17.53 30.41
C ARG A 200 21.31 16.03 30.61
N GLY A 201 22.00 15.68 31.69
CA GLY A 201 22.10 14.31 32.18
C GLY A 201 22.75 13.36 31.17
N TRP A 202 23.74 13.87 30.43
CA TRP A 202 24.50 13.09 29.46
C TRP A 202 25.28 12.00 30.20
N ARG A 203 25.20 10.75 29.72
CA ARG A 203 25.93 9.63 30.31
C ARG A 203 26.08 8.45 29.37
N VAL A 204 27.19 7.74 29.53
CA VAL A 204 27.44 6.44 28.90
C VAL A 204 26.75 5.33 29.71
N VAL A 205 26.00 4.46 29.03
CA VAL A 205 25.27 3.34 29.63
C VAL A 205 25.59 2.00 28.94
N ASP A 206 25.94 1.00 29.76
CA ASP A 206 26.30 -0.35 29.33
C ASP A 206 25.05 -1.23 29.08
N TRP A 207 24.20 -0.79 28.14
CA TRP A 207 22.90 -1.44 27.87
C TRP A 207 22.91 -2.43 26.70
N VAL A 208 23.95 -2.43 25.87
CA VAL A 208 24.03 -3.24 24.66
C VAL A 208 25.19 -4.25 24.70
N THR A 209 25.08 -5.32 23.92
CA THR A 209 26.09 -6.39 23.84
C THR A 209 27.17 -6.15 22.77
N GLY A 210 27.12 -5.03 22.06
CA GLY A 210 28.19 -4.55 21.18
C GLY A 210 29.38 -3.98 21.95
N ASP A 211 30.45 -3.66 21.24
CA ASP A 211 31.67 -3.02 21.74
C ASP A 211 31.52 -1.49 21.87
N HIS A 212 30.58 -0.88 21.15
CA HIS A 212 30.07 0.45 21.51
C HIS A 212 29.06 0.36 22.65
N ARG A 213 29.13 1.33 23.56
CA ARG A 213 28.16 1.55 24.64
C ARG A 213 27.13 2.58 24.17
N ALA A 214 25.93 2.50 24.72
CA ALA A 214 24.88 3.47 24.39
C ALA A 214 25.11 4.77 25.16
N ILE A 215 24.76 5.91 24.56
CA ILE A 215 24.78 7.22 25.21
C ILE A 215 23.34 7.67 25.42
N LEU A 216 23.04 8.17 26.62
CA LEU A 216 21.72 8.69 26.98
C LEU A 216 21.86 10.13 27.46
N PHE A 217 21.03 11.01 26.92
CA PHE A 217 20.90 12.38 27.38
C PHE A 217 19.46 12.87 27.20
N GLU A 218 19.12 13.96 27.89
CA GLU A 218 17.83 14.62 27.78
C GLU A 218 17.99 15.99 27.14
N VAL A 219 17.03 16.39 26.30
CA VAL A 219 16.96 17.71 25.69
C VAL A 219 15.70 18.42 26.19
N ALA A 220 15.86 19.61 26.77
CA ALA A 220 14.77 20.48 27.20
C ALA A 220 13.88 20.84 26.01
N TRP A 221 12.64 20.35 26.04
CA TRP A 221 11.71 20.37 24.93
C TRP A 221 10.29 20.49 25.43
N ASP A 222 9.51 21.36 24.79
CA ASP A 222 8.07 21.43 25.05
C ASP A 222 7.36 20.31 24.29
N ALA A 223 6.95 19.29 25.06
CA ALA A 223 6.38 18.07 24.52
C ALA A 223 4.86 18.14 24.35
N ARG A 224 4.21 19.26 24.71
CA ARG A 224 2.76 19.39 24.55
C ARG A 224 2.44 19.68 23.08
N PRO A 225 1.61 18.84 22.43
CA PRO A 225 1.06 19.17 21.11
C PRO A 225 0.18 20.42 21.17
N CYS A 226 -0.10 21.01 20.02
CA CYS A 226 -1.12 22.05 19.93
C CYS A 226 -2.52 21.49 20.27
N ALA A 227 -3.39 22.33 20.82
CA ALA A 227 -4.73 21.94 21.27
C ALA A 227 -5.58 21.31 20.16
N THR A 228 -5.52 21.83 18.93
CA THR A 228 -6.25 21.25 17.79
C THR A 228 -5.82 19.80 17.57
N PHE A 229 -4.51 19.49 17.64
CA PHE A 229 -4.00 18.14 17.45
C PHE A 229 -4.48 17.18 18.55
N GLU A 230 -4.52 17.65 19.80
CA GLU A 230 -5.07 16.86 20.92
C GLU A 230 -6.56 16.54 20.73
N GLY A 231 -7.31 17.42 20.06
CA GLY A 231 -8.70 17.19 19.66
C GLY A 231 -8.90 16.10 18.58
N LEU A 232 -7.85 15.73 17.83
CA LEU A 232 -7.93 14.75 16.73
C LEU A 232 -7.81 13.27 17.17
N GLU A 233 -8.08 12.98 18.44
CA GLU A 233 -8.03 11.62 18.97
C GLU A 233 -9.16 10.75 18.43
N ARG A 234 -8.79 9.63 17.77
CA ARG A 234 -9.78 8.74 17.17
C ARG A 234 -10.43 7.82 18.18
N PHE A 235 -11.75 7.68 18.08
CA PHE A 235 -12.51 6.68 18.83
C PHE A 235 -12.33 5.26 18.29
N SER A 236 -12.24 4.29 19.19
CA SER A 236 -12.26 2.86 18.88
C SER A 236 -13.69 2.38 18.76
N VAL A 237 -14.09 2.00 17.55
CA VAL A 237 -15.39 1.37 17.27
C VAL A 237 -15.37 -0.16 17.43
N LYS A 238 -14.34 -0.71 18.09
CA LYS A 238 -14.25 -2.15 18.38
C LYS A 238 -14.97 -2.48 19.69
N CYS A 239 -15.88 -3.46 19.63
CA CYS A 239 -16.63 -3.97 20.78
C CYS A 239 -17.41 -2.86 21.51
N VAL A 240 -18.21 -2.11 20.75
CA VAL A 240 -19.06 -1.02 21.26
C VAL A 240 -20.43 -1.59 21.64
N ASP A 241 -20.97 -1.13 22.77
CA ASP A 241 -22.38 -1.30 23.11
C ASP A 241 -23.20 -0.25 22.37
N TRP A 242 -23.69 -0.62 21.18
CA TRP A 242 -24.43 0.27 20.30
C TRP A 242 -25.81 0.62 20.85
N GLU A 243 -26.44 -0.24 21.65
CA GLU A 243 -27.74 0.04 22.25
C GLU A 243 -27.61 1.15 23.29
N ARG A 244 -26.61 1.05 24.19
CA ARG A 244 -26.31 2.15 25.12
C ARG A 244 -25.95 3.44 24.39
N TYR A 245 -25.19 3.35 23.30
CA TYR A 245 -24.83 4.52 22.49
C TYR A 245 -26.08 5.20 21.91
N LYS A 246 -26.98 4.42 21.32
CA LYS A 246 -28.22 4.92 20.72
C LYS A 246 -29.11 5.61 21.74
N THR A 247 -29.33 5.01 22.91
CA THR A 247 -30.18 5.60 23.96
C THR A 247 -29.65 6.96 24.42
N LEU A 248 -28.34 7.08 24.67
CA LEU A 248 -27.73 8.34 25.07
C LEU A 248 -27.78 9.38 23.95
N LEU A 249 -27.54 8.96 22.70
CA LEU A 249 -27.65 9.87 21.56
C LEU A 249 -29.08 10.35 21.38
N GLN A 250 -30.08 9.46 21.45
CA GLN A 250 -31.50 9.81 21.32
C GLN A 250 -31.89 10.89 22.35
N HIS A 251 -31.55 10.70 23.63
CA HIS A 251 -31.82 11.71 24.66
C HIS A 251 -31.19 13.07 24.34
N ARG A 252 -29.97 13.10 23.80
CA ARG A 252 -29.33 14.36 23.39
C ARG A 252 -30.03 14.98 22.18
N ILE A 253 -30.40 14.17 21.18
CA ILE A 253 -31.10 14.63 19.97
C ILE A 253 -32.50 15.17 20.31
N ASP A 254 -33.24 14.52 21.21
CA ASP A 254 -34.59 14.94 21.62
C ASP A 254 -34.59 16.32 22.28
N THR A 255 -33.45 16.76 22.84
CA THR A 255 -33.27 18.10 23.40
C THR A 255 -32.86 19.16 22.38
N LEU A 256 -32.50 18.75 21.15
CA LEU A 256 -32.11 19.67 20.10
C LEU A 256 -33.34 20.20 19.36
N ASN A 257 -33.36 21.49 19.08
CA ASN A 257 -34.44 22.13 18.34
C ASN A 257 -34.03 22.25 16.86
N VAL A 258 -34.61 21.44 15.98
CA VAL A 258 -34.35 21.56 14.54
C VAL A 258 -35.18 22.71 13.99
N ARG A 259 -34.60 23.91 13.97
CA ARG A 259 -35.07 24.99 13.10
C ARG A 259 -34.18 25.01 11.86
N GLY A 260 -34.80 25.17 10.70
CA GLY A 260 -34.10 25.14 9.40
C GLY A 260 -34.72 26.16 8.45
N ASP A 261 -35.17 27.28 9.01
CA ASP A 261 -35.90 28.33 8.30
C ASP A 261 -34.95 29.47 7.90
N THR A 262 -33.84 29.63 8.61
CA THR A 262 -32.76 30.57 8.27
C THR A 262 -31.40 29.86 8.16
N ILE A 263 -30.43 30.54 7.57
CA ILE A 263 -29.05 30.04 7.45
C ILE A 263 -28.41 29.85 8.84
N ASP A 264 -28.67 30.77 9.77
CA ASP A 264 -28.13 30.69 11.14
C ASP A 264 -28.70 29.50 11.90
N ASP A 265 -30.00 29.19 11.74
CA ASP A 265 -30.61 28.01 12.34
C ASP A 265 -29.91 26.71 11.86
N VAL A 266 -29.59 26.64 10.56
CA VAL A 266 -28.88 25.49 9.98
C VAL A 266 -27.47 25.35 10.56
N GLU A 267 -26.71 26.43 10.70
CA GLU A 267 -25.36 26.39 11.30
C GLU A 267 -25.38 25.98 12.78
N ILE A 268 -26.35 26.49 13.54
CA ILE A 268 -26.58 26.10 14.93
C ILE A 268 -26.91 24.60 15.01
N ALA A 269 -27.87 24.14 14.22
CA ALA A 269 -28.28 22.73 14.20
C ALA A 269 -27.11 21.78 13.85
N VAL A 270 -26.26 22.17 12.88
CA VAL A 270 -25.06 21.41 12.52
C VAL A 270 -24.06 21.33 13.67
N THR A 271 -23.85 22.45 14.37
CA THR A 271 -22.94 22.54 15.52
C THR A 271 -23.45 21.69 16.68
N GLU A 272 -24.73 21.82 17.03
CA GLU A 272 -25.39 21.06 18.10
C GLU A 272 -25.39 19.55 17.82
N LEU A 273 -25.74 19.14 16.59
CA LEU A 273 -25.70 17.75 16.17
C LEU A 273 -24.28 17.16 16.29
N THR A 274 -23.28 17.90 15.82
CA THR A 274 -21.88 17.48 15.91
C THR A 274 -21.46 17.33 17.38
N GLY A 275 -21.84 18.30 18.23
CA GLY A 275 -21.61 18.26 19.67
C GLY A 275 -22.28 17.07 20.36
N ALA A 276 -23.54 16.76 20.01
CA ALA A 276 -24.28 15.63 20.56
C ALA A 276 -23.60 14.29 20.22
N ILE A 277 -23.17 14.10 18.97
CA ILE A 277 -22.47 12.87 18.54
C ILE A 277 -21.09 12.76 19.21
N ALA A 278 -20.33 13.86 19.24
CA ALA A 278 -19.00 13.89 19.84
C ALA A 278 -19.06 13.67 21.37
N GLY A 279 -20.05 14.26 22.05
CA GLY A 279 -20.31 14.05 23.48
C GLY A 279 -20.62 12.59 23.80
N THR A 280 -21.58 11.99 23.09
CA THR A 280 -21.91 10.55 23.26
C THR A 280 -20.71 9.65 22.95
N SER A 281 -19.91 10.02 21.93
CA SER A 281 -18.66 9.31 21.64
C SER A 281 -17.67 9.38 22.80
N GLY A 282 -17.51 10.54 23.43
CA GLY A 282 -16.68 10.71 24.62
C GLY A 282 -17.13 9.85 25.81
N ASP A 283 -18.44 9.71 26.00
CA ASP A 283 -19.03 8.96 27.13
C ASP A 283 -18.95 7.44 26.96
N VAL A 284 -19.09 6.94 25.73
CA VAL A 284 -19.26 5.51 25.45
C VAL A 284 -18.01 4.89 24.82
N LEU A 285 -17.32 5.60 23.93
CA LEU A 285 -16.25 5.04 23.13
C LEU A 285 -14.89 5.23 23.80
N LYS A 286 -14.07 4.18 23.75
CA LYS A 286 -12.67 4.27 24.18
C LYS A 286 -11.86 4.96 23.10
N LYS A 287 -11.07 5.96 23.46
CA LYS A 287 -10.05 6.54 22.57
C LYS A 287 -9.02 5.48 22.19
N ILE A 288 -8.60 5.45 20.92
CA ILE A 288 -7.55 4.54 20.46
C ILE A 288 -6.23 5.01 21.09
N PRO A 289 -5.58 4.20 21.95
CA PRO A 289 -4.38 4.65 22.62
C PRO A 289 -3.24 4.83 21.60
N THR A 290 -2.63 6.02 21.58
CA THR A 290 -1.32 6.33 20.99
C THR A 290 -0.21 5.67 21.82
N SER A 291 -0.30 4.35 22.01
CA SER A 291 0.55 3.62 22.95
C SER A 291 2.03 3.73 22.55
N ARG A 292 2.76 4.56 23.30
CA ARG A 292 4.23 4.72 23.27
C ARG A 292 4.98 3.46 23.76
N ARG A 293 4.29 2.48 24.36
CA ARG A 293 4.91 1.38 25.14
C ARG A 293 4.25 0.03 24.85
N ARG A 294 4.55 -0.56 23.70
CA ARG A 294 4.25 -1.99 23.47
C ARG A 294 5.52 -2.80 23.63
N ARG A 295 5.50 -3.79 24.52
CA ARG A 295 6.63 -4.71 24.70
C ARG A 295 6.89 -5.47 23.39
N VAL A 296 8.16 -5.77 23.15
CA VAL A 296 8.58 -6.59 22.01
C VAL A 296 8.01 -8.00 22.18
N PRO A 297 7.13 -8.50 21.27
CA PRO A 297 6.36 -9.73 21.51
C PRO A 297 7.19 -11.00 21.75
N TRP A 298 8.42 -11.04 21.23
CA TRP A 298 9.32 -12.19 21.32
C TRP A 298 10.38 -12.06 22.42
N TRP A 299 10.42 -10.93 23.15
CA TRP A 299 11.42 -10.72 24.21
C TRP A 299 10.99 -11.41 25.51
N THR A 300 11.79 -12.34 26.00
CA THR A 300 11.45 -13.17 27.17
C THR A 300 12.37 -12.87 28.37
N ARG A 301 11.94 -13.26 29.57
CA ARG A 301 12.79 -13.18 30.78
C ARG A 301 14.11 -13.93 30.62
N GLY A 302 14.08 -15.09 29.94
CA GLY A 302 15.29 -15.87 29.64
C GLY A 302 16.30 -15.11 28.78
N LEU A 303 15.85 -14.32 27.79
CA LEU A 303 16.72 -13.45 27.01
C LEU A 303 17.35 -12.35 27.86
N THR A 304 16.59 -11.76 28.79
CA THR A 304 17.12 -10.76 29.73
C THR A 304 18.21 -11.35 30.62
N VAL A 305 18.01 -12.58 31.14
CA VAL A 305 19.01 -13.28 31.95
C VAL A 305 20.27 -13.58 31.15
N ALA A 306 20.12 -14.16 29.96
CA ALA A 306 21.24 -14.45 29.06
C ALA A 306 22.02 -13.18 28.67
N LYS A 307 21.32 -12.07 28.39
CA LYS A 307 21.94 -10.77 28.12
C LYS A 307 22.77 -10.26 29.31
N ARG A 308 22.24 -10.37 30.53
CA ARG A 308 22.96 -9.98 31.75
C ARG A 308 24.20 -10.85 31.98
N ASP A 309 24.11 -12.16 31.71
CA ASP A 309 25.26 -13.07 31.81
C ASP A 309 26.37 -12.72 30.81
N VAL A 310 26.01 -12.41 29.56
CA VAL A 310 26.96 -11.93 28.53
C VAL A 310 27.65 -10.65 29.01
N ALA A 311 26.90 -9.67 29.52
CA ALA A 311 27.46 -8.43 30.05
C ALA A 311 28.39 -8.67 31.25
N ARG A 312 27.99 -9.54 32.19
CA ARG A 312 28.81 -9.93 33.35
C ARG A 312 30.14 -10.55 32.93
N LYS A 313 30.12 -11.53 32.02
CA LYS A 313 31.31 -12.20 31.50
C LYS A 313 32.21 -11.24 30.71
N ARG A 314 31.59 -10.30 29.96
CA ARG A 314 32.34 -9.22 29.30
C ARG A 314 33.13 -8.38 30.29
N ARG A 315 32.46 -7.87 31.33
CA ARG A 315 33.11 -7.05 32.37
C ARG A 315 34.19 -7.82 33.12
N ARG A 316 34.00 -9.13 33.33
CA ARG A 316 34.98 -10.00 33.98
C ARG A 316 36.29 -10.06 33.20
N TYR A 317 36.26 -10.36 31.90
CA TYR A 317 37.49 -10.43 31.11
C TYR A 317 38.13 -9.04 30.90
N GLN A 318 37.32 -7.97 30.81
CA GLN A 318 37.83 -6.60 30.63
C GLN A 318 38.61 -6.10 31.86
N ARG A 319 38.26 -6.57 33.06
CA ARG A 319 38.96 -6.24 34.31
C ARG A 319 40.16 -7.15 34.58
N GLU A 320 40.26 -8.28 33.89
CA GLU A 320 41.33 -9.25 34.07
C GLU A 320 42.61 -8.77 33.36
N ARG A 321 43.71 -8.75 34.10
CA ARG A 321 45.02 -8.29 33.60
C ARG A 321 45.98 -9.46 33.34
N ILE A 322 45.66 -10.66 33.86
CA ILE A 322 46.50 -11.86 33.68
C ILE A 322 46.12 -12.58 32.37
N GLU A 323 47.04 -12.68 31.42
CA GLU A 323 46.78 -13.14 30.05
C GLU A 323 46.16 -14.56 29.97
N GLY A 324 46.64 -15.52 30.77
CA GLY A 324 46.10 -16.89 30.79
C GLY A 324 44.64 -16.96 31.28
N SER A 325 44.33 -16.29 32.40
CA SER A 325 42.96 -16.21 32.95
C SER A 325 42.03 -15.37 32.06
N ARG A 326 42.59 -14.33 31.43
CA ARG A 326 41.89 -13.44 30.51
C ARG A 326 41.42 -14.18 29.27
N GLN A 327 42.28 -14.98 28.66
CA GLN A 327 41.92 -15.79 27.49
C GLN A 327 40.77 -16.76 27.82
N ARG A 328 40.82 -17.42 28.98
CA ARG A 328 39.71 -18.26 29.46
C ARG A 328 38.40 -17.48 29.59
N TYR A 329 38.41 -16.29 30.19
CA TYR A 329 37.19 -15.48 30.33
C TYR A 329 36.67 -14.92 29.00
N ILE A 330 37.55 -14.65 28.04
CA ILE A 330 37.17 -14.30 26.65
C ILE A 330 36.40 -15.46 26.03
N ASP A 331 36.86 -16.70 26.21
CA ASP A 331 36.19 -17.87 25.67
C ASP A 331 34.84 -18.15 26.36
N GLU A 332 34.75 -18.00 27.67
CA GLU A 332 33.47 -18.03 28.42
C GLU A 332 32.48 -16.97 27.90
N TYR A 333 32.95 -15.74 27.64
CA TYR A 333 32.16 -14.66 27.04
C TYR A 333 31.69 -15.02 25.62
N ARG A 334 32.58 -15.55 24.77
CA ARG A 334 32.26 -15.95 23.39
C ARG A 334 31.18 -17.03 23.36
N VAL A 335 31.27 -18.03 24.26
CA VAL A 335 30.25 -19.08 24.41
C VAL A 335 28.90 -18.47 24.82
N ALA A 336 28.88 -17.66 25.87
CA ALA A 336 27.65 -17.00 26.34
C ALA A 336 27.02 -16.13 25.25
N ARG A 337 27.84 -15.37 24.51
CA ARG A 337 27.37 -14.50 23.40
C ARG A 337 26.77 -15.33 22.26
N ARG A 338 27.39 -16.44 21.88
CA ARG A 338 26.84 -17.36 20.85
C ARG A 338 25.51 -17.96 21.29
N GLN A 339 25.42 -18.43 22.54
CA GLN A 339 24.19 -18.98 23.10
C GLN A 339 23.07 -17.92 23.13
N TYR A 340 23.37 -16.70 23.60
CA TYR A 340 22.43 -15.60 23.59
C TYR A 340 21.93 -15.27 22.18
N LYS A 341 22.82 -15.15 21.18
CA LYS A 341 22.45 -14.93 19.77
C LYS A 341 21.53 -16.05 19.24
N LYS A 342 21.82 -17.31 19.58
CA LYS A 342 20.98 -18.47 19.22
C LYS A 342 19.58 -18.36 19.84
N MET A 343 19.49 -18.03 21.14
CA MET A 343 18.21 -17.84 21.82
C MET A 343 17.39 -16.70 21.21
N VAL A 344 18.01 -15.55 20.88
CA VAL A 344 17.33 -14.43 20.22
C VAL A 344 16.77 -14.86 18.87
N TYR A 345 17.53 -15.61 18.08
CA TYR A 345 17.07 -16.12 16.78
C TYR A 345 15.89 -17.09 16.93
N GLN A 346 15.96 -18.02 17.87
CA GLN A 346 14.88 -18.97 18.16
C GLN A 346 13.61 -18.25 18.61
N ALA A 347 13.70 -17.35 19.58
CA ALA A 347 12.55 -16.59 20.09
C ALA A 347 11.87 -15.75 18.99
N LYS A 348 12.65 -15.05 18.15
CA LYS A 348 12.14 -14.31 16.99
C LYS A 348 11.42 -15.22 16.00
N THR A 349 12.03 -16.38 15.70
CA THR A 349 11.49 -17.32 14.72
C THR A 349 10.20 -17.94 15.23
N SER A 350 10.16 -18.44 16.47
CA SER A 350 8.97 -19.04 17.07
C SER A 350 7.82 -18.03 17.15
N SER A 351 8.09 -16.81 17.61
CA SER A 351 7.07 -15.74 17.65
C SER A 351 6.56 -15.36 16.26
N TRP A 352 7.44 -15.30 15.25
CA TRP A 352 7.02 -15.04 13.87
C TRP A 352 6.14 -16.16 13.31
N ARG A 353 6.52 -17.42 13.54
CA ARG A 353 5.73 -18.58 13.11
C ARG A 353 4.35 -18.58 13.77
N GLU A 354 4.30 -18.33 15.07
CA GLU A 354 3.05 -18.26 15.84
C GLU A 354 2.15 -17.12 15.34
N PHE A 355 2.73 -15.94 15.10
CA PHE A 355 1.99 -14.80 14.56
C PHE A 355 1.42 -15.07 13.17
N VAL A 356 2.16 -15.75 12.28
CA VAL A 356 1.62 -16.15 10.96
C VAL A 356 0.54 -17.21 11.10
N ASN A 357 0.73 -18.20 11.98
CA ASN A 357 -0.23 -19.30 12.21
C ASN A 357 -1.57 -18.79 12.75
N THR A 358 -1.54 -17.81 13.63
CA THR A 358 -2.73 -17.23 14.28
C THR A 358 -3.34 -16.15 13.39
N GLU A 359 -2.68 -15.00 13.27
CA GLU A 359 -3.21 -13.82 12.59
C GLU A 359 -3.33 -14.02 11.07
N GLY A 360 -2.35 -14.69 10.46
CA GLY A 360 -2.35 -14.93 9.01
C GLY A 360 -3.48 -15.86 8.56
N ASN A 361 -3.89 -16.80 9.40
CA ASN A 361 -5.00 -17.71 9.10
C ASN A 361 -6.37 -17.16 9.53
N ARG A 362 -6.41 -16.20 10.46
CA ARG A 362 -7.63 -15.50 10.88
C ARG A 362 -8.15 -14.54 9.83
N ASP A 363 -7.26 -13.73 9.24
CA ASP A 363 -7.61 -12.75 8.21
C ASP A 363 -6.66 -12.87 7.00
N PRO A 364 -7.11 -13.51 5.90
CA PRO A 364 -6.34 -13.62 4.66
C PRO A 364 -5.88 -12.28 4.08
N TRP A 365 -6.61 -11.19 4.36
CA TRP A 365 -6.33 -9.83 3.88
C TRP A 365 -5.60 -8.97 4.91
N GLY A 366 -5.24 -9.57 6.05
CA GLY A 366 -4.67 -8.92 7.21
C GLY A 366 -3.22 -8.49 7.03
N ILE A 367 -2.55 -8.26 8.16
CA ILE A 367 -1.19 -7.72 8.20
C ILE A 367 -0.17 -8.61 7.50
N ILE A 368 -0.32 -9.95 7.55
CA ILE A 368 0.60 -10.89 6.89
C ILE A 368 0.57 -10.69 5.37
N TYR A 369 -0.62 -10.71 4.77
CA TYR A 369 -0.78 -10.45 3.34
C TYR A 369 -0.26 -9.06 2.97
N LYS A 370 -0.66 -8.02 3.72
CA LYS A 370 -0.21 -6.65 3.46
C LYS A 370 1.31 -6.53 3.53
N MET A 371 1.97 -7.24 4.44
CA MET A 371 3.43 -7.24 4.56
C MET A 371 4.09 -7.91 3.36
N GLN A 372 3.62 -9.10 2.95
CA GLN A 372 4.20 -9.84 1.81
C GLN A 372 3.92 -9.16 0.47
N ALA A 373 2.75 -8.54 0.32
CA ALA A 373 2.38 -7.77 -0.87
C ALA A 373 3.01 -6.36 -0.89
N LYS A 374 3.88 -6.01 0.07
CA LYS A 374 4.48 -4.67 0.23
C LYS A 374 3.43 -3.54 0.27
N LYS A 375 2.26 -3.81 0.86
CA LYS A 375 1.14 -2.88 1.03
C LYS A 375 1.12 -2.21 2.42
N ILE A 376 2.04 -2.56 3.31
CA ILE A 376 2.24 -1.81 4.56
C ILE A 376 2.94 -0.49 4.21
N ARG A 377 2.22 0.61 4.38
CA ARG A 377 2.82 1.95 4.33
C ARG A 377 3.47 2.21 5.68
N THR A 378 4.74 2.58 5.68
CA THR A 378 5.38 3.22 6.85
C THR A 378 4.86 4.64 6.98
N ASP A 379 4.86 5.19 8.19
CA ASP A 379 4.52 6.60 8.40
C ASP A 379 5.46 7.46 7.53
N GLN A 380 4.89 8.12 6.52
CA GLN A 380 5.62 8.96 5.60
C GLN A 380 5.91 10.28 6.31
N VAL A 381 7.19 10.64 6.39
CA VAL A 381 7.66 11.90 6.95
C VAL A 381 7.84 12.88 5.80
N LEU A 382 7.27 14.08 5.93
CA LEU A 382 7.44 15.15 4.96
C LEU A 382 8.92 15.58 4.95
N ALA A 383 9.47 15.79 3.76
CA ALA A 383 10.80 16.39 3.61
C ALA A 383 10.68 17.91 3.46
N SER A 384 11.72 18.64 3.86
CA SER A 384 11.90 20.04 3.49
C SER A 384 11.87 20.18 1.98
N LEU A 385 11.14 21.19 1.51
CA LEU A 385 10.92 21.44 0.09
C LEU A 385 11.91 22.49 -0.43
N ASN A 386 12.18 22.44 -1.73
CA ASN A 386 12.90 23.52 -2.39
C ASN A 386 11.95 24.70 -2.56
N ILE A 387 12.30 25.87 -2.01
CA ILE A 387 11.49 27.09 -2.08
C ILE A 387 12.31 28.16 -2.81
N GLY A 388 11.75 28.78 -3.85
CA GLY A 388 12.44 29.83 -4.61
C GLY A 388 13.74 29.37 -5.29
N GLY A 389 13.89 28.09 -5.61
CA GLY A 389 15.12 27.50 -6.16
C GLY A 389 16.20 27.18 -5.12
N LEU A 390 16.00 27.55 -3.84
CA LEU A 390 16.91 27.24 -2.75
C LEU A 390 16.61 25.84 -2.16
N PRO A 391 17.61 24.95 -2.03
CA PRO A 391 17.41 23.61 -1.49
C PRO A 391 16.98 23.63 -0.02
N GLY A 392 15.77 23.13 0.28
CA GLY A 392 15.32 22.95 1.66
C GLY A 392 15.32 24.22 2.52
N ALA A 393 15.17 25.39 1.89
CA ALA A 393 15.05 26.66 2.57
C ALA A 393 13.69 26.74 3.27
N GLY A 394 13.66 26.57 4.58
CA GLY A 394 12.49 26.92 5.38
C GLY A 394 12.34 26.16 6.68
N SER A 395 11.66 26.80 7.62
CA SER A 395 11.03 26.23 8.81
C SER A 395 9.98 25.18 8.44
N TRP A 396 9.46 24.48 9.46
CA TRP A 396 8.30 23.59 9.28
C TRP A 396 7.10 24.29 8.65
N ARG A 397 6.84 25.54 9.06
CA ARG A 397 5.68 26.32 8.63
C ARG A 397 5.79 26.72 7.16
N GLU A 398 6.92 27.30 6.75
CA GLU A 398 7.17 27.69 5.35
C GLU A 398 7.10 26.48 4.40
N THR A 399 7.60 25.33 4.84
CA THR A 399 7.52 24.07 4.07
C THR A 399 6.06 23.67 3.81
N ILE A 400 5.18 23.77 4.80
CA ILE A 400 3.76 23.44 4.65
C ILE A 400 3.02 24.50 3.85
N GLU A 401 3.26 25.79 4.12
CA GLU A 401 2.65 26.89 3.38
C GLU A 401 2.97 26.77 1.88
N HIS A 402 4.23 26.52 1.53
CA HIS A 402 4.63 26.27 0.14
C HIS A 402 3.99 25.01 -0.45
N LEU A 403 3.91 23.91 0.32
CA LEU A 403 3.25 22.68 -0.10
C LEU A 403 1.77 22.93 -0.45
N LEU A 404 1.05 23.63 0.43
CA LEU A 404 -0.35 23.98 0.25
C LEU A 404 -0.50 24.96 -0.92
N GLN A 405 0.38 25.94 -1.08
CA GLN A 405 0.35 26.91 -2.19
C GLN A 405 0.49 26.24 -3.56
N VAL A 406 1.44 25.30 -3.71
CA VAL A 406 1.69 24.64 -4.99
C VAL A 406 0.60 23.61 -5.34
N LEU A 407 0.06 22.90 -4.34
CA LEU A 407 -0.90 21.82 -4.55
C LEU A 407 -2.37 22.26 -4.44
N LEU A 408 -2.64 23.42 -3.86
CA LEU A 408 -3.96 24.06 -3.77
C LEU A 408 -3.82 25.47 -4.37
N PRO A 409 -3.66 25.56 -5.71
CA PRO A 409 -3.48 26.83 -6.39
C PRO A 409 -4.72 27.71 -6.22
N GLU A 410 -4.50 29.00 -6.06
CA GLU A 410 -5.60 29.97 -6.01
C GLU A 410 -6.05 30.32 -7.44
N ASP A 411 -7.33 30.66 -7.55
CA ASP A 411 -7.89 31.40 -8.67
C ASP A 411 -7.81 32.89 -8.35
N ASN A 412 -7.20 33.67 -9.23
CA ASN A 412 -7.16 35.12 -9.14
C ASN A 412 -7.99 35.72 -10.29
N PRO A 413 -9.10 36.42 -10.01
CA PRO A 413 -9.90 37.08 -11.03
C PRO A 413 -9.15 38.13 -11.86
N SER A 414 -8.07 38.73 -11.33
CA SER A 414 -7.28 39.70 -12.11
C SER A 414 -6.52 39.07 -13.28
N ASP A 415 -6.34 37.75 -13.24
CA ASP A 415 -5.66 36.99 -14.30
C ASP A 415 -6.64 36.53 -15.39
N ASP A 416 -7.93 36.87 -15.25
CA ASP A 416 -8.96 36.53 -16.23
C ASP A 416 -8.74 37.32 -17.54
N THR A 417 -8.83 36.62 -18.67
CA THR A 417 -9.09 37.28 -19.95
C THR A 417 -10.48 37.92 -19.94
N GLN A 418 -10.73 38.89 -20.83
CA GLN A 418 -12.05 39.54 -20.94
C GLN A 418 -13.20 38.53 -21.08
N LEU A 419 -13.01 37.46 -21.86
CA LEU A 419 -14.00 36.40 -22.01
C LEU A 419 -14.21 35.60 -20.72
N GLN A 420 -13.14 35.31 -19.97
CA GLN A 420 -13.24 34.61 -18.69
C GLN A 420 -13.97 35.45 -17.63
N GLN A 421 -13.75 36.76 -17.63
CA GLN A 421 -14.45 37.69 -16.74
C GLN A 421 -15.97 37.67 -17.01
N VAL A 422 -16.38 37.81 -18.28
CA VAL A 422 -17.81 37.76 -18.66
C VAL A 422 -18.43 36.41 -18.27
N ARG A 423 -17.73 35.30 -18.49
CA ARG A 423 -18.22 33.96 -18.09
C ARG A 423 -18.37 33.82 -16.58
N ARG A 424 -17.43 34.38 -15.80
CA ARG A 424 -17.51 34.39 -14.33
C ARG A 424 -18.74 35.17 -13.86
N GLU A 425 -18.95 36.37 -14.38
CA GLU A 425 -20.10 37.21 -14.04
C GLU A 425 -21.42 36.49 -14.35
N ALA A 426 -21.55 35.91 -15.55
CA ALA A 426 -22.73 35.15 -15.95
C ALA A 426 -22.97 33.87 -15.12
N ALA A 427 -21.90 33.25 -14.61
CA ALA A 427 -21.97 32.03 -13.80
C ALA A 427 -22.42 32.29 -12.35
N TYR A 428 -22.11 33.47 -11.79
CA TYR A 428 -22.50 33.87 -10.43
C TYR A 428 -23.76 34.73 -10.37
N GLU A 429 -24.25 35.20 -11.52
CA GLU A 429 -25.55 35.84 -11.63
C GLU A 429 -26.65 34.93 -11.07
N SER A 430 -27.32 35.40 -10.01
CA SER A 430 -28.35 34.65 -9.30
C SER A 430 -29.66 34.67 -10.09
N PRO A 431 -30.19 33.52 -10.54
CA PRO A 431 -31.52 33.48 -11.11
C PRO A 431 -32.57 33.74 -10.04
N ALA A 432 -33.73 34.28 -10.43
CA ALA A 432 -34.88 34.41 -9.55
C ALA A 432 -35.28 33.02 -9.00
N LEU A 433 -35.62 32.96 -7.71
CA LEU A 433 -36.12 31.72 -7.09
C LEU A 433 -37.56 31.48 -7.54
N THR A 434 -37.75 30.79 -8.66
CA THR A 434 -39.09 30.52 -9.22
C THR A 434 -39.50 29.05 -9.13
N ASP A 435 -38.54 28.14 -8.91
CA ASP A 435 -38.77 26.71 -9.11
C ASP A 435 -38.85 25.96 -7.78
N SER A 436 -39.96 25.22 -7.59
CA SER A 436 -40.11 24.25 -6.51
C SER A 436 -39.32 22.98 -6.83
N ILE A 437 -38.42 22.57 -5.94
CA ILE A 437 -37.73 21.28 -6.03
C ILE A 437 -38.33 20.29 -5.03
N THR A 438 -38.47 19.03 -5.43
CA THR A 438 -38.94 17.98 -4.54
C THR A 438 -37.99 17.83 -3.34
N PRO A 439 -38.51 17.96 -2.09
CA PRO A 439 -37.74 17.70 -0.89
C PRO A 439 -37.14 16.29 -0.88
N PHE A 440 -36.10 16.09 -0.08
CA PHE A 440 -35.65 14.74 0.28
C PHE A 440 -36.70 14.05 1.13
N ASP A 441 -36.74 12.73 1.07
CA ASP A 441 -37.57 11.89 1.93
C ASP A 441 -36.72 10.99 2.85
N ILE A 442 -37.37 10.25 3.74
CA ILE A 442 -36.69 9.36 4.69
C ILE A 442 -35.95 8.19 3.99
N HIS A 443 -36.40 7.79 2.80
CA HIS A 443 -35.78 6.71 2.04
C HIS A 443 -34.46 7.17 1.42
N ASP A 444 -34.41 8.41 0.92
CA ASP A 444 -33.19 9.08 0.45
C ASP A 444 -32.13 9.05 1.56
N ILE A 445 -32.50 9.42 2.80
CA ILE A 445 -31.57 9.45 3.95
C ILE A 445 -31.06 8.04 4.29
N LYS A 446 -31.97 7.07 4.43
CA LYS A 446 -31.61 5.67 4.73
C LYS A 446 -30.69 5.09 3.66
N TYR A 447 -30.95 5.41 2.39
CA TYR A 447 -30.12 4.98 1.26
C TYR A 447 -28.70 5.53 1.36
N VAL A 448 -28.52 6.85 1.54
CA VAL A 448 -27.17 7.44 1.59
C VAL A 448 -26.35 6.99 2.80
N ILE A 449 -27.00 6.73 3.95
CA ILE A 449 -26.40 6.14 5.15
C ILE A 449 -25.95 4.70 4.89
N GLY A 450 -26.80 3.89 4.25
CA GLY A 450 -26.48 2.50 3.88
C GLY A 450 -25.24 2.38 2.99
N GLU A 451 -25.04 3.36 2.11
CA GLU A 451 -23.90 3.46 1.19
C GLU A 451 -22.61 4.02 1.83
N ILE A 452 -22.60 4.32 3.14
CA ILE A 452 -21.37 4.77 3.82
C ILE A 452 -20.40 3.59 3.99
N LYS A 453 -19.12 3.82 3.66
CA LYS A 453 -18.08 2.82 3.91
C LYS A 453 -17.59 2.90 5.36
N SER A 454 -17.72 1.80 6.09
CA SER A 454 -17.11 1.64 7.43
C SER A 454 -15.57 1.66 7.36
N ASN A 455 -14.89 1.94 8.47
CA ASN A 455 -13.42 1.97 8.57
C ASN A 455 -12.71 3.02 7.68
N LYS A 456 -13.35 4.16 7.39
CA LYS A 456 -12.72 5.32 6.76
C LYS A 456 -12.28 6.34 7.81
N ALA A 457 -11.23 7.10 7.49
CA ALA A 457 -10.74 8.16 8.36
C ALA A 457 -11.79 9.31 8.43
N PRO A 458 -12.04 9.86 9.63
CA PRO A 458 -12.98 10.97 9.82
C PRO A 458 -12.38 12.31 9.35
N GLY A 459 -13.23 13.36 9.31
CA GLY A 459 -12.79 14.74 9.13
C GLY A 459 -12.29 15.36 10.43
N LEU A 460 -12.30 16.69 10.54
CA LEU A 460 -11.91 17.41 11.77
C LEU A 460 -12.81 17.10 12.97
N ASP A 461 -14.06 16.72 12.72
CA ASP A 461 -15.07 16.35 13.72
C ASP A 461 -14.79 15.02 14.45
N MET A 462 -13.83 14.23 13.96
CA MET A 462 -13.53 12.87 14.44
C MET A 462 -14.70 11.86 14.38
N ILE A 463 -15.82 12.23 13.73
CA ILE A 463 -16.98 11.36 13.53
C ILE A 463 -16.73 10.46 12.33
N ASN A 464 -16.71 9.16 12.55
CA ASN A 464 -16.48 8.18 11.49
C ASN A 464 -17.79 7.62 10.92
N GLY A 465 -17.72 7.04 9.72
CA GLY A 465 -18.89 6.48 9.04
C GLY A 465 -19.51 5.25 9.73
N GLU A 466 -18.80 4.62 10.67
CA GLU A 466 -19.33 3.48 11.42
C GLU A 466 -20.27 3.92 12.53
N ILE A 467 -20.01 5.06 13.19
CA ILE A 467 -20.94 5.69 14.13
C ILE A 467 -22.26 5.98 13.41
N ILE A 468 -22.21 6.72 12.30
CA ILE A 468 -23.41 7.11 11.54
C ILE A 468 -24.22 5.91 11.04
N ARG A 469 -23.58 4.82 10.62
CA ARG A 469 -24.29 3.61 10.18
C ARG A 469 -25.01 2.89 11.32
N ASN A 470 -24.44 2.88 12.51
CA ASN A 470 -25.03 2.20 13.67
C ASN A 470 -26.06 3.07 14.39
N THR A 471 -26.08 4.38 14.17
CA THR A 471 -27.05 5.31 14.79
C THR A 471 -28.00 5.94 13.77
N GLY A 472 -28.06 5.38 12.55
CA GLY A 472 -28.85 5.94 11.47
C GLY A 472 -30.34 5.98 11.80
N ASP A 473 -30.85 4.98 12.50
CA ASP A 473 -32.23 4.91 12.99
C ASP A 473 -32.61 6.10 13.89
N VAL A 474 -31.71 6.51 14.78
CA VAL A 474 -31.87 7.67 15.67
C VAL A 474 -31.74 8.99 14.89
N LEU A 475 -30.76 9.07 13.98
CA LEU A 475 -30.41 10.31 13.30
C LEU A 475 -31.28 10.63 12.07
N CYS A 476 -31.99 9.65 11.51
CA CYS A 476 -32.63 9.76 10.20
C CYS A 476 -33.60 10.94 10.10
N GLN A 477 -34.48 11.12 11.07
CA GLN A 477 -35.49 12.19 11.04
C GLN A 477 -34.82 13.57 11.18
N TYR A 478 -33.91 13.72 12.14
CA TYR A 478 -33.15 14.96 12.34
C TYR A 478 -32.39 15.38 11.08
N LEU A 479 -31.70 14.43 10.44
CA LEU A 479 -30.96 14.68 9.21
C LEU A 479 -31.87 15.04 8.03
N LEU A 480 -33.06 14.43 7.94
CA LEU A 480 -34.05 14.76 6.92
C LEU A 480 -34.46 16.24 7.00
N ASP A 481 -34.84 16.69 8.18
CA ASP A 481 -35.30 18.05 8.42
C ASP A 481 -34.18 19.07 8.16
N LEU A 482 -32.97 18.77 8.66
CA LEU A 482 -31.79 19.60 8.44
C LEU A 482 -31.38 19.70 6.96
N PHE A 483 -31.32 18.58 6.23
CA PHE A 483 -30.94 18.58 4.82
C PHE A 483 -32.02 19.22 3.94
N ASN A 484 -33.30 19.11 4.29
CA ASN A 484 -34.36 19.83 3.60
C ASN A 484 -34.30 21.34 3.88
N GLY A 485 -33.90 21.76 5.09
CA GLY A 485 -33.56 23.17 5.37
C GLY A 485 -32.44 23.68 4.47
N CYS A 486 -31.34 22.93 4.37
CA CYS A 486 -30.22 23.23 3.46
C CYS A 486 -30.70 23.37 2.00
N LEU A 487 -31.56 22.47 1.54
CA LEU A 487 -32.11 22.48 0.18
C LEU A 487 -33.00 23.71 -0.07
N ARG A 488 -33.94 24.01 0.83
CA ARG A 488 -34.86 25.17 0.71
C ARG A 488 -34.11 26.49 0.66
N LEU A 489 -33.04 26.61 1.44
CA LEU A 489 -32.23 27.84 1.53
C LEU A 489 -31.16 27.93 0.43
N GLY A 490 -30.87 26.81 -0.26
CA GLY A 490 -29.76 26.73 -1.20
C GLY A 490 -28.42 26.92 -0.48
N TYR A 491 -28.29 26.38 0.72
CA TYR A 491 -27.16 26.64 1.63
C TYR A 491 -26.45 25.36 2.04
N PHE A 492 -25.12 25.37 1.97
CA PHE A 492 -24.26 24.27 2.42
C PHE A 492 -23.45 24.69 3.67
N PRO A 493 -23.61 23.99 4.80
CA PRO A 493 -22.99 24.38 6.07
C PRO A 493 -21.47 24.55 6.05
N THR A 494 -20.97 25.58 6.72
CA THR A 494 -19.54 25.95 6.77
C THR A 494 -18.68 24.89 7.44
N GLN A 495 -19.14 24.32 8.56
CA GLN A 495 -18.40 23.27 9.28
C GLN A 495 -18.11 22.05 8.38
N TRP A 496 -18.99 21.76 7.42
CA TRP A 496 -18.83 20.66 6.48
C TRP A 496 -17.94 20.97 5.28
N LYS A 497 -17.57 22.25 5.08
CA LYS A 497 -16.67 22.70 3.99
C LYS A 497 -15.19 22.67 4.38
N THR A 498 -14.88 22.59 5.68
CA THR A 498 -13.50 22.54 6.18
C THR A 498 -12.92 21.13 6.07
N GLY A 499 -11.86 20.98 5.28
CA GLY A 499 -11.22 19.69 5.01
C GLY A 499 -9.92 19.49 5.78
N LEU A 500 -9.83 18.41 6.57
CA LEU A 500 -8.55 18.00 7.20
C LEU A 500 -7.61 17.43 6.13
N VAL A 501 -6.46 18.07 5.92
CA VAL A 501 -5.46 17.69 4.92
C VAL A 501 -4.57 16.58 5.44
N THR A 502 -4.49 15.49 4.69
CA THR A 502 -3.49 14.44 4.84
C THR A 502 -2.55 14.44 3.64
N VAL A 503 -1.24 14.43 3.89
CA VAL A 503 -0.20 14.42 2.85
C VAL A 503 0.20 12.98 2.51
N LEU A 504 0.22 12.64 1.23
CA LEU A 504 0.71 11.36 0.72
C LEU A 504 1.83 11.57 -0.30
N TYR A 505 2.95 10.88 -0.13
CA TYR A 505 4.02 10.86 -1.12
C TYR A 505 3.69 9.90 -2.27
N LYS A 506 3.86 10.37 -3.52
CA LYS A 506 3.47 9.63 -4.75
C LYS A 506 4.30 8.39 -5.04
N GLY A 507 5.46 8.22 -4.40
CA GLY A 507 6.28 7.01 -4.49
C GLY A 507 7.76 7.28 -4.77
N SER A 508 8.60 6.26 -4.62
CA SER A 508 10.06 6.33 -4.53
C SER A 508 10.79 6.94 -5.74
N ASN A 509 10.17 7.01 -6.91
CA ASN A 509 10.80 7.50 -8.13
C ASN A 509 10.66 9.02 -8.31
N LYS A 510 10.14 9.72 -7.30
CA LYS A 510 9.89 11.16 -7.32
C LYS A 510 10.78 11.87 -6.30
N PRO A 511 11.38 13.01 -6.63
CA PRO A 511 12.23 13.76 -5.70
C PRO A 511 11.44 14.18 -4.46
N VAL A 512 11.92 13.81 -3.27
CA VAL A 512 11.21 14.04 -1.99
C VAL A 512 11.13 15.52 -1.61
N ASN A 513 12.00 16.36 -2.16
CA ASN A 513 12.09 17.80 -1.90
C ASN A 513 11.23 18.66 -2.85
N GLU A 514 10.40 18.04 -3.70
CA GLU A 514 9.47 18.76 -4.58
C GLU A 514 8.02 18.62 -4.10
N ALA A 515 7.29 19.74 -4.02
CA ALA A 515 5.87 19.75 -3.64
C ALA A 515 5.02 18.83 -4.54
N LYS A 516 5.27 18.84 -5.86
CA LYS A 516 4.55 18.02 -6.85
C LYS A 516 4.72 16.50 -6.67
N SER A 517 5.70 16.06 -5.87
CA SER A 517 5.90 14.65 -5.50
C SER A 517 4.92 14.17 -4.42
N TYR A 518 4.16 15.09 -3.83
CA TYR A 518 3.12 14.78 -2.86
C TYR A 518 1.72 14.94 -3.47
N ARG A 519 0.73 14.37 -2.79
CA ARG A 519 -0.70 14.49 -3.06
C ARG A 519 -1.40 14.80 -1.74
N LEU A 520 -2.26 15.81 -1.76
CA LEU A 520 -3.09 16.15 -0.63
C LEU A 520 -4.42 15.41 -0.73
N ILE A 521 -4.88 14.83 0.37
CA ILE A 521 -6.24 14.31 0.52
C ILE A 521 -6.95 15.16 1.55
N GLN A 522 -8.12 15.68 1.20
CA GLN A 522 -8.97 16.43 2.12
C GLN A 522 -10.04 15.50 2.70
N LEU A 523 -9.97 15.28 4.01
CA LEU A 523 -10.95 14.50 4.77
C LEU A 523 -12.07 15.43 5.23
N LEU A 524 -13.18 15.41 4.50
CA LEU A 524 -14.39 16.16 4.86
C LEU A 524 -15.26 15.39 5.87
N PRO A 525 -16.04 16.10 6.72
CA PRO A 525 -17.03 15.54 7.64
C PRO A 525 -17.98 14.55 6.98
N VAL A 526 -18.36 13.49 7.70
CA VAL A 526 -19.19 12.41 7.15
C VAL A 526 -20.61 12.89 6.86
N LEU A 527 -21.16 13.75 7.73
CA LEU A 527 -22.50 14.32 7.55
C LEU A 527 -22.59 15.21 6.30
N GLY A 528 -21.59 16.06 6.07
CA GLY A 528 -21.48 16.82 4.81
C GLY A 528 -21.42 15.94 3.57
N LYS A 529 -20.72 14.79 3.64
CA LYS A 529 -20.68 13.81 2.54
C LYS A 529 -22.03 13.15 2.26
N LEU A 530 -22.94 13.07 3.24
CA LEU A 530 -24.31 12.61 3.00
C LEU A 530 -25.07 13.64 2.16
N LEU A 531 -25.01 14.92 2.54
CA LEU A 531 -25.63 15.99 1.76
C LEU A 531 -25.02 16.07 0.34
N GLU A 532 -23.70 15.93 0.20
CA GLU A 532 -23.03 15.81 -1.11
C GLU A 532 -23.67 14.70 -1.98
N LYS A 533 -23.94 13.51 -1.42
CA LYS A 533 -24.57 12.40 -2.16
C LYS A 533 -25.99 12.76 -2.61
N LEU A 534 -26.79 13.35 -1.72
CA LEU A 534 -28.17 13.74 -2.01
C LEU A 534 -28.22 14.79 -3.13
N ILE A 535 -27.33 15.77 -3.08
CA ILE A 535 -27.21 16.80 -4.12
C ILE A 535 -26.84 16.18 -5.48
N ILE A 536 -25.89 15.23 -5.51
CA ILE A 536 -25.52 14.52 -6.75
C ILE A 536 -26.72 13.74 -7.32
N MET A 537 -27.52 13.10 -6.46
CA MET A 537 -28.72 12.38 -6.91
C MET A 537 -29.68 13.33 -7.64
N ARG A 538 -29.85 14.57 -7.14
CA ARG A 538 -30.67 15.59 -7.82
C ARG A 538 -30.02 16.07 -9.13
N PHE A 539 -28.71 16.37 -9.14
CA PHE A 539 -28.03 16.82 -10.37
C PHE A 539 -28.03 15.79 -11.51
N LYS A 540 -27.93 14.49 -11.18
CA LYS A 540 -27.98 13.42 -12.19
C LYS A 540 -29.28 13.39 -13.00
N GLY A 541 -30.37 13.95 -12.49
CA GLY A 541 -31.62 14.10 -13.24
C GLY A 541 -31.54 15.06 -14.42
N PHE A 542 -30.57 15.99 -14.41
CA PHE A 542 -30.43 17.06 -15.40
C PHE A 542 -29.21 16.89 -16.32
N VAL A 543 -28.33 15.92 -16.03
CA VAL A 543 -27.04 15.78 -16.72
C VAL A 543 -26.94 14.42 -17.40
N SER A 544 -26.83 14.45 -18.72
CA SER A 544 -26.38 13.31 -19.53
C SER A 544 -24.95 13.58 -20.00
N PHE A 545 -24.03 12.67 -19.69
CA PHE A 545 -22.62 12.78 -20.11
C PHE A 545 -22.41 12.16 -21.49
N SER A 546 -21.41 12.68 -22.20
CA SER A 546 -20.95 12.16 -23.49
C SER A 546 -20.73 10.64 -23.48
N PRO A 547 -21.07 9.93 -24.57
CA PRO A 547 -20.77 8.50 -24.71
C PRO A 547 -19.27 8.21 -24.61
N ASN A 548 -18.41 9.19 -24.94
CA ASN A 548 -16.94 9.07 -24.91
C ASN A 548 -16.32 9.31 -23.53
N GLN A 549 -17.13 9.66 -22.50
CA GLN A 549 -16.71 9.77 -21.10
C GLN A 549 -16.88 8.42 -20.38
N TYR A 550 -15.80 7.83 -19.89
CA TYR A 550 -15.80 6.54 -19.19
C TYR A 550 -15.39 6.63 -17.72
N GLY A 551 -14.72 7.70 -17.31
CA GLY A 551 -14.27 7.89 -15.94
C GLY A 551 -15.43 8.29 -15.03
N PHE A 552 -15.56 7.62 -13.88
CA PHE A 552 -16.59 7.92 -12.86
C PHE A 552 -18.05 7.93 -13.34
N VAL A 553 -18.34 7.34 -14.50
CA VAL A 553 -19.69 7.18 -15.04
C VAL A 553 -20.25 5.81 -14.63
N SER A 554 -21.50 5.78 -14.16
CA SER A 554 -22.14 4.53 -13.76
C SER A 554 -22.23 3.55 -14.94
N GLY A 555 -21.92 2.27 -14.68
CA GLY A 555 -21.95 1.22 -15.70
C GLY A 555 -20.77 1.23 -16.68
N LYS A 556 -19.87 2.23 -16.61
CA LYS A 556 -18.65 2.28 -17.42
C LYS A 556 -17.40 1.96 -16.59
N SER A 557 -16.38 1.44 -17.24
CA SER A 557 -15.14 0.95 -16.63
C SER A 557 -13.92 1.31 -17.48
N THR A 558 -12.73 1.13 -16.91
CA THR A 558 -11.47 1.24 -17.66
C THR A 558 -11.40 0.27 -18.82
N THR A 559 -12.03 -0.91 -18.70
CA THR A 559 -12.06 -1.90 -19.79
C THR A 559 -12.88 -1.40 -20.96
N ASP A 560 -14.00 -0.71 -20.69
CA ASP A 560 -14.86 -0.15 -21.75
C ASP A 560 -14.13 0.93 -22.55
N ALA A 561 -13.39 1.81 -21.87
CA ALA A 561 -12.56 2.83 -22.51
C ALA A 561 -11.50 2.20 -23.43
N ILE A 562 -10.78 1.17 -22.96
CA ILE A 562 -9.77 0.49 -23.77
C ILE A 562 -10.41 -0.25 -24.95
N VAL A 563 -11.53 -0.96 -24.74
CA VAL A 563 -12.24 -1.66 -25.81
C VAL A 563 -12.72 -0.68 -26.88
N ARG A 564 -13.26 0.48 -26.48
CA ARG A 564 -13.64 1.57 -27.41
C ARG A 564 -12.43 2.05 -28.21
N LEU A 565 -11.33 2.38 -27.54
CA LEU A 565 -10.08 2.80 -28.20
C LEU A 565 -9.60 1.77 -29.23
N LEU A 566 -9.56 0.49 -28.87
CA LEU A 566 -9.15 -0.58 -29.78
C LEU A 566 -10.13 -0.75 -30.95
N GLY A 567 -11.43 -0.56 -30.70
CA GLY A 567 -12.47 -0.55 -31.72
C GLY A 567 -12.26 0.56 -32.75
N LEU A 568 -11.99 1.80 -32.30
CA LEU A 568 -11.70 2.95 -33.15
C LEU A 568 -10.47 2.71 -34.04
N VAL A 569 -9.39 2.18 -33.46
CA VAL A 569 -8.16 1.87 -34.19
C VAL A 569 -8.39 0.79 -35.25
N ARG A 570 -9.10 -0.29 -34.90
CA ARG A 570 -9.35 -1.43 -35.80
C ARG A 570 -10.39 -1.12 -36.88
N GLY A 571 -11.41 -0.32 -36.56
CA GLY A 571 -12.50 0.04 -37.44
C GLY A 571 -12.17 1.15 -38.45
N SER A 572 -11.07 1.88 -38.26
CA SER A 572 -10.67 2.94 -39.19
C SER A 572 -10.35 2.40 -40.58
N GLY A 573 -10.89 3.04 -41.63
CA GLY A 573 -10.57 2.75 -43.03
C GLY A 573 -9.19 3.25 -43.49
N HIS A 574 -8.59 4.20 -42.76
CA HIS A 574 -7.33 4.82 -43.14
C HIS A 574 -6.12 3.89 -42.92
N LYS A 575 -5.04 4.15 -43.66
CA LYS A 575 -3.79 3.36 -43.60
C LYS A 575 -3.08 3.48 -42.24
N TYR A 576 -3.11 4.66 -41.64
CA TYR A 576 -2.44 4.96 -40.39
C TYR A 576 -3.40 5.50 -39.33
N VAL A 577 -3.17 5.11 -38.08
CA VAL A 577 -3.90 5.63 -36.91
C VAL A 577 -2.90 5.97 -35.82
N LEU A 578 -2.88 7.23 -35.43
CA LEU A 578 -2.04 7.77 -34.37
C LEU A 578 -2.90 8.07 -33.14
N THR A 579 -2.52 7.59 -31.98
CA THR A 579 -3.20 7.94 -30.73
C THR A 579 -2.32 8.83 -29.88
N VAL A 580 -2.88 9.97 -29.45
CA VAL A 580 -2.24 10.93 -28.56
C VAL A 580 -2.89 10.82 -27.18
N PHE A 581 -2.11 10.36 -26.21
CA PHE A 581 -2.48 10.29 -24.80
C PHE A 581 -2.07 11.58 -24.11
N LEU A 582 -3.05 12.42 -23.75
CA LEU A 582 -2.85 13.70 -23.09
C LEU A 582 -3.03 13.57 -21.57
N ASP A 583 -2.13 14.20 -20.81
CA ASP A 583 -2.19 14.30 -19.33
C ASP A 583 -2.49 15.76 -18.94
N ILE A 584 -3.57 15.99 -18.20
CA ILE A 584 -3.93 17.32 -17.69
C ILE A 584 -3.21 17.57 -16.35
N ALA A 585 -2.46 18.68 -16.27
CA ALA A 585 -1.70 19.03 -15.09
C ALA A 585 -2.61 19.39 -13.90
N GLY A 586 -2.61 18.56 -12.86
CA GLY A 586 -3.35 18.84 -11.63
C GLY A 586 -4.86 19.02 -11.87
N ALA A 587 -5.46 18.13 -12.68
CA ALA A 587 -6.85 18.18 -13.12
C ALA A 587 -7.85 18.59 -12.01
N PHE A 588 -7.97 17.78 -10.96
CA PHE A 588 -8.88 18.05 -9.84
C PHE A 588 -8.54 19.33 -9.08
N ASP A 589 -7.26 19.70 -8.98
CA ASP A 589 -6.81 20.84 -8.19
C ASP A 589 -7.03 22.18 -8.94
N ASN A 590 -7.25 22.13 -10.26
CA ASN A 590 -7.39 23.32 -11.12
C ASN A 590 -8.80 23.51 -11.71
N VAL A 591 -9.80 22.73 -11.29
CA VAL A 591 -11.19 22.90 -11.75
C VAL A 591 -11.67 24.32 -11.49
N TRP A 592 -11.92 25.08 -12.56
CA TRP A 592 -12.43 26.44 -12.47
C TRP A 592 -13.95 26.41 -12.20
N TRP A 593 -14.37 26.99 -11.07
CA TRP A 593 -15.76 26.90 -10.61
C TRP A 593 -16.79 27.56 -11.53
N PRO A 594 -16.52 28.73 -12.14
CA PRO A 594 -17.41 29.33 -13.15
C PRO A 594 -17.82 28.35 -14.26
N THR A 595 -16.89 27.56 -14.79
CA THR A 595 -17.16 26.54 -15.81
C THR A 595 -18.21 25.53 -15.37
N VAL A 596 -18.12 25.07 -14.12
CA VAL A 596 -19.03 24.07 -13.56
C VAL A 596 -20.43 24.66 -13.43
N LEU A 597 -20.53 25.88 -12.91
CA LEU A 597 -21.80 26.57 -12.72
C LEU A 597 -22.46 26.91 -14.06
N GLU A 598 -21.69 27.43 -15.01
CA GLU A 598 -22.14 27.73 -16.37
C GLU A 598 -22.64 26.46 -17.09
N SER A 599 -21.89 25.35 -16.97
CA SER A 599 -22.24 24.05 -17.55
C SER A 599 -23.60 23.54 -17.05
N LEU A 600 -23.88 23.67 -15.75
CA LEU A 600 -25.16 23.28 -15.14
C LEU A 600 -26.30 24.26 -15.49
N LYS A 601 -26.02 25.57 -15.56
CA LYS A 601 -27.00 26.59 -15.99
C LYS A 601 -27.47 26.31 -17.44
N LYS A 602 -26.54 25.98 -18.35
CA LYS A 602 -26.84 25.59 -19.74
C LYS A 602 -27.68 24.32 -19.87
N ARG A 603 -27.58 23.41 -18.90
CA ARG A 603 -28.34 22.14 -18.85
C ARG A 603 -29.70 22.28 -18.15
N GLY A 604 -30.16 23.51 -17.86
CA GLY A 604 -31.47 23.77 -17.27
C GLY A 604 -31.59 23.35 -15.81
N CYS A 605 -30.47 23.34 -15.06
CA CYS A 605 -30.50 22.98 -13.65
C CYS A 605 -31.25 24.04 -12.81
N PRO A 606 -32.14 23.65 -11.89
CA PRO A 606 -32.90 24.58 -11.06
C PRO A 606 -32.03 25.60 -10.30
N PRO A 607 -32.44 26.87 -10.20
CA PRO A 607 -31.68 27.94 -9.52
C PRO A 607 -31.28 27.59 -8.08
N ILE A 608 -32.17 26.90 -7.35
CA ILE A 608 -31.93 26.54 -5.95
C ILE A 608 -30.78 25.54 -5.78
N LEU A 609 -30.64 24.56 -6.71
CA LEU A 609 -29.54 23.60 -6.70
C LEU A 609 -28.22 24.26 -7.10
N LEU A 610 -28.26 25.19 -8.06
CA LEU A 610 -27.10 25.99 -8.43
C LEU A 610 -26.60 26.81 -7.23
N ARG A 611 -27.51 27.47 -6.50
CA ARG A 611 -27.18 28.21 -5.27
C ARG A 611 -26.56 27.33 -4.19
N LEU A 612 -27.13 26.14 -3.98
CA LEU A 612 -26.59 25.16 -3.04
C LEU A 612 -25.17 24.72 -3.41
N LEU A 613 -24.90 24.49 -4.70
CA LEU A 613 -23.55 24.19 -5.18
C LEU A 613 -22.60 25.40 -5.07
N GLN A 614 -23.06 26.61 -5.38
CA GLN A 614 -22.28 27.83 -5.16
C GLN A 614 -21.89 27.95 -3.68
N SER A 615 -22.84 27.75 -2.75
CA SER A 615 -22.58 27.74 -1.30
C SER A 615 -21.60 26.63 -0.88
N TYR A 616 -21.67 25.45 -1.51
CA TYR A 616 -20.72 24.37 -1.29
C TYR A 616 -19.29 24.72 -1.74
N LEU A 617 -19.15 25.46 -2.83
CA LEU A 617 -17.86 25.86 -3.41
C LEU A 617 -17.24 27.05 -2.65
N THR A 618 -18.03 28.01 -2.16
CA THR A 618 -17.51 29.20 -1.47
C THR A 618 -17.12 28.97 0.00
N HIS A 619 -16.17 29.78 0.50
CA HIS A 619 -15.67 29.74 1.88
C HIS A 619 -15.13 28.38 2.33
N ARG A 620 -14.52 27.65 1.40
CA ARG A 620 -13.85 26.38 1.70
C ARG A 620 -12.46 26.62 2.26
N VAL A 621 -12.08 25.82 3.26
CA VAL A 621 -10.77 25.90 3.90
C VAL A 621 -10.16 24.51 3.98
N ALA A 622 -8.91 24.39 3.56
CA ALA A 622 -8.09 23.20 3.80
C ALA A 622 -7.21 23.44 5.02
N VAL A 623 -7.23 22.51 5.97
CA VAL A 623 -6.54 22.63 7.26
C VAL A 623 -5.58 21.46 7.45
N LEU A 624 -4.29 21.74 7.59
CA LEU A 624 -3.28 20.74 7.93
C LEU A 624 -2.90 20.90 9.41
N VAL A 625 -3.16 19.87 10.20
CA VAL A 625 -2.86 19.85 11.65
C VAL A 625 -1.71 18.90 11.93
N THR A 626 -0.70 19.38 12.67
CA THR A 626 0.41 18.58 13.21
C THR A 626 0.56 18.86 14.71
N PRO A 627 1.34 18.08 15.47
CA PRO A 627 1.64 18.42 16.86
C PRO A 627 2.24 19.82 17.06
N ALA A 628 2.88 20.41 16.04
CA ALA A 628 3.53 21.71 16.13
C ALA A 628 2.56 22.88 15.88
N GLY A 629 1.38 22.60 15.33
CA GLY A 629 0.46 23.66 14.94
C GLY A 629 -0.39 23.29 13.73
N GLU A 630 -1.24 24.25 13.40
CA GLU A 630 -2.19 24.20 12.31
C GLU A 630 -1.82 25.23 11.25
N VAL A 631 -1.91 24.85 9.98
CA VAL A 631 -1.83 25.76 8.84
C VAL A 631 -3.07 25.57 8.00
N SER A 632 -3.80 26.67 7.77
CA SER A 632 -5.00 26.69 6.95
C SER A 632 -4.77 27.46 5.66
N ARG A 633 -5.51 27.08 4.61
CA ARG A 633 -5.48 27.76 3.31
C ARG A 633 -6.90 27.82 2.73
N PRO A 634 -7.40 29.01 2.36
CA PRO A 634 -8.64 29.13 1.59
C PRO A 634 -8.52 28.40 0.25
N ILE A 635 -9.62 27.79 -0.19
CA ILE A 635 -9.72 27.18 -1.51
C ILE A 635 -10.58 28.09 -2.38
N THR A 636 -10.07 28.46 -3.55
CA THR A 636 -10.77 29.33 -4.51
C THR A 636 -10.99 28.69 -5.88
N LYS A 637 -10.39 27.50 -6.12
CA LYS A 637 -10.68 26.62 -7.25
C LYS A 637 -10.35 25.17 -6.92
N GLY A 638 -10.66 24.28 -7.84
CA GLY A 638 -10.42 22.86 -7.69
C GLY A 638 -11.52 22.15 -6.90
N CYS A 639 -11.38 20.84 -6.79
CA CYS A 639 -12.28 19.97 -6.06
C CYS A 639 -11.50 19.24 -4.95
N PRO A 640 -12.01 19.18 -3.71
CA PRO A 640 -11.36 18.45 -2.62
C PRO A 640 -11.13 16.99 -3.01
N GLN A 641 -9.86 16.55 -3.05
CA GLN A 641 -9.54 15.14 -3.26
C GLN A 641 -9.99 14.33 -2.03
N GLY A 642 -11.15 13.66 -2.14
CA GLY A 642 -11.82 12.99 -1.02
C GLY A 642 -13.30 13.38 -0.85
N SER A 643 -13.75 14.43 -1.55
CA SER A 643 -15.17 14.75 -1.73
C SER A 643 -15.88 13.70 -2.62
N VAL A 644 -17.16 13.51 -2.36
CA VAL A 644 -18.06 12.68 -3.16
C VAL A 644 -18.52 13.40 -4.43
N VAL A 645 -18.69 14.72 -4.37
CA VAL A 645 -19.06 15.59 -5.50
C VAL A 645 -17.92 15.78 -6.51
N ALA A 646 -16.66 15.74 -6.07
CA ALA A 646 -15.49 16.04 -6.91
C ALA A 646 -15.45 15.30 -8.28
N PRO A 647 -15.69 13.98 -8.38
CA PRO A 647 -15.68 13.30 -9.68
C PRO A 647 -16.78 13.76 -10.63
N PHE A 648 -17.95 14.12 -10.09
CA PHE A 648 -19.07 14.63 -10.89
C PHE A 648 -18.72 16.00 -11.50
N LEU A 649 -18.13 16.91 -10.72
CA LEU A 649 -17.72 18.22 -11.22
C LEU A 649 -16.61 18.12 -12.26
N TRP A 650 -15.64 17.23 -12.05
CA TRP A 650 -14.59 16.98 -13.05
C TRP A 650 -15.18 16.46 -14.37
N ASN A 651 -16.11 15.52 -14.30
CA ASN A 651 -16.76 14.99 -15.50
C ASN A 651 -17.50 16.07 -16.28
N LEU A 652 -18.17 17.02 -15.61
CA LEU A 652 -18.83 18.16 -16.27
C LEU A 652 -17.86 19.04 -17.08
N VAL A 653 -16.65 19.26 -16.56
CA VAL A 653 -15.62 20.03 -17.26
C VAL A 653 -15.11 19.27 -18.48
N VAL A 654 -14.78 17.98 -18.32
CA VAL A 654 -14.31 17.15 -19.42
C VAL A 654 -15.39 16.93 -20.48
N ASP A 655 -16.67 16.88 -20.10
CA ASP A 655 -17.79 16.79 -21.04
C ASP A 655 -17.77 17.94 -22.05
N GLY A 656 -17.53 19.18 -21.59
CA GLY A 656 -17.37 20.34 -22.46
C GLY A 656 -16.16 20.24 -23.42
N LEU A 657 -15.09 19.56 -23.01
CA LEU A 657 -13.96 19.27 -23.91
C LEU A 657 -14.33 18.21 -24.95
N LEU A 658 -15.05 17.16 -24.54
CA LEU A 658 -15.49 16.10 -25.45
C LEU A 658 -16.43 16.65 -26.52
N GLU A 659 -17.39 17.50 -26.13
CA GLU A 659 -18.25 18.24 -27.06
C GLU A 659 -17.40 19.05 -28.05
N HIS A 660 -16.35 19.74 -27.59
CA HIS A 660 -15.46 20.52 -28.46
C HIS A 660 -14.66 19.67 -29.47
N ILE A 661 -14.31 18.43 -29.10
CA ILE A 661 -13.59 17.48 -29.96
C ILE A 661 -14.55 16.81 -30.95
N GLU A 662 -15.81 16.57 -30.57
CA GLU A 662 -16.81 15.90 -31.43
C GLU A 662 -17.06 16.64 -32.75
N TYR A 663 -16.91 17.97 -32.77
CA TYR A 663 -16.97 18.80 -33.99
C TYR A 663 -15.66 18.85 -34.80
N MET A 664 -14.74 17.90 -34.61
CA MET A 664 -13.49 17.81 -35.36
C MET A 664 -13.51 16.64 -36.33
N ASP A 665 -13.20 16.92 -37.60
CA ASP A 665 -13.08 15.87 -38.60
C ASP A 665 -11.83 14.99 -38.37
N HIS A 666 -11.96 13.71 -38.73
CA HIS A 666 -10.87 12.74 -38.73
C HIS A 666 -10.18 12.51 -37.37
N CYS A 667 -10.88 12.77 -36.27
CA CYS A 667 -10.44 12.34 -34.95
C CYS A 667 -11.59 11.85 -34.06
N ASP A 668 -11.25 10.96 -33.14
CA ASP A 668 -12.13 10.47 -32.08
C ASP A 668 -11.50 10.72 -30.71
N SER A 669 -12.30 10.66 -29.65
CA SER A 669 -11.83 10.79 -28.27
C SER A 669 -12.35 9.69 -27.36
N VAL A 670 -11.53 9.34 -26.37
CA VAL A 670 -11.89 8.48 -25.25
C VAL A 670 -11.33 9.11 -23.98
N ALA A 671 -12.20 9.52 -23.06
CA ALA A 671 -11.80 10.09 -21.79
C ALA A 671 -12.07 9.12 -20.63
N TYR A 672 -11.10 9.00 -19.73
CA TYR A 672 -11.28 8.36 -18.44
C TYR A 672 -10.68 9.25 -17.36
N ALA A 673 -11.53 9.99 -16.64
CA ALA A 673 -11.07 10.96 -15.65
C ALA A 673 -10.15 11.99 -16.31
N ASP A 674 -8.90 12.10 -15.85
CA ASP A 674 -7.87 12.99 -16.39
C ASP A 674 -7.08 12.41 -17.58
N ASP A 675 -7.22 11.10 -17.85
CA ASP A 675 -6.59 10.43 -18.98
C ASP A 675 -7.43 10.61 -20.26
N LEU A 676 -6.97 11.46 -21.19
CA LEU A 676 -7.61 11.68 -22.49
C LEU A 676 -6.81 11.00 -23.61
N ALA A 677 -7.45 10.11 -24.37
CA ALA A 677 -6.89 9.52 -25.57
C ALA A 677 -7.60 10.09 -26.81
N ILE A 678 -6.83 10.74 -27.68
CA ILE A 678 -7.30 11.27 -28.96
C ILE A 678 -6.77 10.37 -30.07
N VAL A 679 -7.66 9.86 -30.91
CA VAL A 679 -7.34 8.99 -32.05
C VAL A 679 -7.41 9.81 -33.31
N VAL A 680 -6.31 9.90 -34.06
CA VAL A 680 -6.19 10.68 -35.30
C VAL A 680 -5.96 9.72 -36.47
N HIS A 681 -6.72 9.93 -37.54
CA HIS A 681 -6.71 9.07 -38.73
C HIS A 681 -6.05 9.77 -39.92
N GLY A 682 -5.35 9.01 -40.76
CA GLY A 682 -4.78 9.53 -42.01
C GLY A 682 -4.09 8.48 -42.88
N ASP A 683 -3.82 8.84 -44.13
CA ASP A 683 -3.25 7.95 -45.15
C ASP A 683 -1.78 8.26 -45.45
N SER A 684 -1.27 9.38 -44.94
CA SER A 684 0.15 9.71 -44.98
C SER A 684 0.69 10.20 -43.63
N ARG A 685 2.02 10.14 -43.46
CA ARG A 685 2.69 10.68 -42.27
C ARG A 685 2.45 12.18 -42.11
N ARG A 686 2.48 12.93 -43.22
CA ARG A 686 2.27 14.39 -43.24
C ARG A 686 0.88 14.75 -42.76
N GLU A 687 -0.14 14.06 -43.28
CA GLU A 687 -1.53 14.23 -42.89
C GLU A 687 -1.76 13.94 -41.40
N LEU A 688 -1.14 12.87 -40.86
CA LEU A 688 -1.18 12.60 -39.42
C LEU A 688 -0.53 13.72 -38.60
N GLU A 689 0.62 14.23 -39.03
CA GLU A 689 1.33 15.33 -38.35
C GLU A 689 0.47 16.60 -38.34
N GLU A 690 -0.07 17.01 -39.48
CA GLU A 690 -0.91 18.19 -39.64
C GLU A 690 -2.19 18.09 -38.80
N ARG A 691 -2.93 16.97 -38.91
CA ARG A 691 -4.17 16.75 -38.15
C ARG A 691 -3.92 16.66 -36.65
N ALA A 692 -2.92 15.88 -36.22
CA ALA A 692 -2.65 15.74 -34.80
C ALA A 692 -2.17 17.06 -34.17
N CYS A 693 -1.35 17.85 -34.87
CA CYS A 693 -0.97 19.18 -34.39
C CYS A 693 -2.18 20.10 -34.27
N ALA A 694 -3.06 20.12 -35.28
CA ALA A 694 -4.27 20.95 -35.26
C ALA A 694 -5.21 20.58 -34.09
N VAL A 695 -5.44 19.27 -33.89
CA VAL A 695 -6.29 18.77 -32.80
C VAL A 695 -5.70 19.11 -31.43
N VAL A 696 -4.42 18.81 -31.20
CA VAL A 696 -3.77 19.12 -29.91
C VAL A 696 -3.71 20.63 -29.66
N ALA A 697 -3.50 21.45 -30.70
CA ALA A 697 -3.55 22.91 -30.57
C ALA A 697 -4.94 23.41 -30.14
N ARG A 698 -6.01 22.87 -30.74
CA ARG A 698 -7.39 23.23 -30.37
C ARG A 698 -7.73 22.83 -28.93
N VAL A 699 -7.34 21.62 -28.54
CA VAL A 699 -7.49 21.13 -27.16
C VAL A 699 -6.68 22.01 -26.19
N ASN A 700 -5.46 22.41 -26.54
CA ASN A 700 -4.64 23.30 -25.71
C ASN A 700 -5.28 24.68 -25.53
N THR A 701 -5.84 25.25 -26.60
CA THR A 701 -6.58 26.52 -26.55
C THR A 701 -7.82 26.41 -25.66
N TRP A 702 -8.60 25.33 -25.80
CA TRP A 702 -9.75 25.06 -24.93
C TRP A 702 -9.31 24.95 -23.46
N CYS A 703 -8.26 24.18 -23.16
CA CYS A 703 -7.73 24.03 -21.81
C CYS A 703 -7.36 25.39 -21.20
N ARG A 704 -6.69 26.27 -21.96
CA ARG A 704 -6.36 27.63 -21.50
C ARG A 704 -7.60 28.45 -21.16
N GLY A 705 -8.65 28.35 -21.98
CA GLY A 705 -9.95 29.00 -21.72
C GLY A 705 -10.56 28.55 -20.39
N GLU A 706 -10.42 27.28 -20.05
CA GLU A 706 -10.89 26.68 -18.79
C GLU A 706 -9.88 26.74 -17.62
N LYS A 707 -8.81 27.54 -17.76
CA LYS A 707 -7.69 27.64 -16.79
C LYS A 707 -7.00 26.31 -16.45
N LEU A 708 -7.01 25.37 -17.40
CA LEU A 708 -6.32 24.09 -17.35
C LEU A 708 -5.02 24.12 -18.17
N GLN A 709 -4.10 23.21 -17.88
CA GLN A 709 -2.82 23.08 -18.58
C GLN A 709 -2.54 21.64 -18.98
N ILE A 710 -2.02 21.43 -20.20
CA ILE A 710 -1.56 20.12 -20.67
C ILE A 710 -0.12 19.88 -20.18
N SER A 711 0.12 18.72 -19.59
CA SER A 711 1.47 18.24 -19.26
C SER A 711 2.12 17.60 -20.49
N PHE A 712 2.65 18.43 -21.40
CA PHE A 712 3.29 17.93 -22.64
C PHE A 712 4.39 16.90 -22.39
N GLY A 713 5.21 17.06 -21.34
CA GLY A 713 6.29 16.11 -21.02
C GLY A 713 5.81 14.72 -20.56
N LYS A 714 4.59 14.61 -20.03
CA LYS A 714 3.97 13.33 -19.65
C LYS A 714 3.09 12.76 -20.75
N SER A 715 2.55 13.61 -21.61
CA SER A 715 1.74 13.21 -22.76
C SER A 715 2.59 12.40 -23.73
N LYS A 716 1.99 11.39 -24.37
CA LYS A 716 2.68 10.46 -25.29
C LYS A 716 1.87 10.26 -26.56
N ALA A 717 2.54 10.01 -27.67
CA ALA A 717 1.92 9.64 -28.94
C ALA A 717 2.36 8.22 -29.36
N MET A 718 1.46 7.43 -29.91
CA MET A 718 1.76 6.06 -30.36
C MET A 718 1.03 5.76 -31.66
N LEU A 719 1.78 5.32 -32.67
CA LEU A 719 1.21 4.80 -33.92
C LEU A 719 0.61 3.40 -33.67
N MET A 720 -0.72 3.28 -33.67
CA MET A 720 -1.44 2.04 -33.32
C MET A 720 -1.92 1.25 -34.54
N LYS A 721 -1.94 1.87 -35.73
CA LYS A 721 -2.19 1.20 -37.02
C LYS A 721 -1.18 1.68 -38.08
N GLY A 722 -0.74 0.74 -38.90
CA GLY A 722 0.24 0.98 -39.97
C GLY A 722 1.68 0.98 -39.47
N LYS A 723 2.62 1.13 -40.40
CA LYS A 723 4.07 1.15 -40.11
C LYS A 723 4.73 2.31 -40.84
N LEU A 724 5.42 3.15 -40.09
CA LEU A 724 6.28 4.22 -40.60
C LEU A 724 7.75 3.88 -40.35
N HIS A 725 8.65 4.58 -41.04
CA HIS A 725 10.09 4.38 -40.87
C HIS A 725 10.51 4.74 -39.44
N PRO A 726 11.22 3.87 -38.69
CA PRO A 726 11.53 4.10 -37.27
C PRO A 726 12.33 5.36 -37.00
N SER A 727 13.21 5.78 -37.92
CA SER A 727 13.99 7.02 -37.76
C SER A 727 13.16 8.30 -37.94
N ARG A 728 11.91 8.20 -38.44
CA ARG A 728 11.05 9.33 -38.74
C ARG A 728 9.60 9.08 -38.27
N PRO A 729 9.36 8.97 -36.96
CA PRO A 729 8.00 8.92 -36.41
C PRO A 729 7.28 10.26 -36.68
N PRO A 730 5.93 10.28 -36.63
CA PRO A 730 5.17 11.53 -36.75
C PRO A 730 5.53 12.49 -35.60
N TRP A 731 5.75 13.75 -35.93
CA TRP A 731 6.05 14.80 -34.95
C TRP A 731 4.83 15.66 -34.66
N ILE A 732 4.48 15.74 -33.36
CA ILE A 732 3.42 16.63 -32.88
C ILE A 732 4.10 17.75 -32.11
N ARG A 733 4.00 18.98 -32.62
CA ARG A 733 4.56 20.19 -32.03
C ARG A 733 3.49 21.25 -31.87
N VAL A 734 3.28 21.70 -30.64
CA VAL A 734 2.31 22.76 -30.29
C VAL A 734 3.00 23.72 -29.33
N ASP A 735 2.99 25.01 -29.63
CA ASP A 735 3.59 26.08 -28.82
C ASP A 735 5.03 25.78 -28.37
N GLY A 736 5.87 25.30 -29.29
CA GLY A 736 7.28 24.94 -29.01
C GLY A 736 7.47 23.62 -28.24
N HIS A 737 6.40 22.99 -27.76
CA HIS A 737 6.45 21.72 -27.05
C HIS A 737 6.30 20.54 -28.00
N ARG A 738 7.09 19.49 -27.81
CA ARG A 738 7.01 18.24 -28.57
C ARG A 738 6.44 17.13 -27.70
N ILE A 739 5.45 16.41 -28.22
CA ILE A 739 4.95 15.17 -27.61
C ILE A 739 5.87 14.01 -28.00
N GLU A 740 6.29 13.23 -27.00
CA GLU A 740 7.17 12.08 -27.21
C GLU A 740 6.41 10.94 -27.92
N HIS A 741 7.01 10.40 -28.99
CA HIS A 741 6.49 9.22 -29.67
C HIS A 741 7.05 7.93 -29.04
N VAL A 742 6.16 7.01 -28.65
CA VAL A 742 6.51 5.76 -27.99
C VAL A 742 6.02 4.54 -28.78
N THR A 743 6.65 3.38 -28.52
CA THR A 743 6.24 2.09 -29.11
C THR A 743 5.46 1.21 -28.14
N GLN A 744 5.48 1.56 -26.85
CA GLN A 744 4.73 0.93 -25.77
C GLN A 744 4.24 2.00 -24.80
N PHE A 745 3.00 1.88 -24.34
CA PHE A 745 2.41 2.81 -23.38
C PHE A 745 1.46 2.07 -22.43
N GLU A 746 1.53 2.37 -21.13
CA GLU A 746 0.56 1.86 -20.16
C GLU A 746 -0.65 2.79 -20.12
N TYR A 747 -1.75 2.34 -20.70
CA TYR A 747 -3.02 3.05 -20.70
C TYR A 747 -4.02 2.30 -19.82
N LEU A 748 -4.54 2.98 -18.78
CA LEU A 748 -5.53 2.43 -17.84
C LEU A 748 -5.17 1.04 -17.28
N GLY A 749 -3.87 0.81 -17.01
CA GLY A 749 -3.34 -0.42 -16.43
C GLY A 749 -3.06 -1.56 -17.43
N VAL A 750 -3.30 -1.36 -18.73
CA VAL A 750 -2.94 -2.29 -19.80
C VAL A 750 -1.74 -1.74 -20.58
N LEU A 751 -0.75 -2.61 -20.82
CA LEU A 751 0.44 -2.22 -21.59
C LEU A 751 0.16 -2.46 -23.07
N LEU A 752 -0.12 -1.38 -23.79
CA LEU A 752 -0.33 -1.38 -25.23
C LEU A 752 1.03 -1.32 -25.92
N ASP A 753 1.21 -2.14 -26.97
CA ASP A 753 2.32 -2.05 -27.90
C ASP A 753 1.81 -1.65 -29.28
N TRP A 754 2.65 -1.03 -30.11
CA TRP A 754 2.26 -0.53 -31.43
C TRP A 754 1.66 -1.60 -32.38
N ARG A 755 1.93 -2.89 -32.15
CA ARG A 755 1.33 -4.01 -32.91
C ARG A 755 0.04 -4.53 -32.30
N LEU A 756 -0.38 -4.01 -31.15
CA LEU A 756 -1.48 -4.53 -30.34
C LEU A 756 -1.34 -6.05 -30.11
N SER A 757 -0.10 -6.49 -29.87
CA SER A 757 0.22 -7.90 -29.67
C SER A 757 -0.07 -8.36 -28.25
N PHE A 758 -0.04 -7.47 -27.25
CA PHE A 758 -0.24 -7.70 -25.82
C PHE A 758 0.74 -8.69 -25.16
N LYS A 759 1.74 -9.20 -25.89
CA LYS A 759 2.75 -10.12 -25.32
C LYS A 759 3.56 -9.47 -24.19
N PRO A 760 4.01 -8.20 -24.31
CA PRO A 760 4.64 -7.50 -23.20
C PRO A 760 3.73 -7.37 -21.98
N HIS A 761 2.43 -7.12 -22.19
CA HIS A 761 1.44 -7.04 -21.12
C HIS A 761 1.32 -8.35 -20.35
N ILE A 762 1.15 -9.48 -21.04
CA ILE A 762 1.02 -10.79 -20.40
C ILE A 762 2.31 -11.17 -19.64
N ARG A 763 3.49 -10.87 -20.18
CA ARG A 763 4.76 -11.06 -19.47
C ARG A 763 4.83 -10.22 -18.19
N ARG A 764 4.38 -8.97 -18.25
CA ARG A 764 4.32 -8.07 -17.09
C ARG A 764 3.36 -8.59 -16.01
N ILE A 765 2.17 -9.08 -16.40
CA ILE A 765 1.24 -9.78 -15.49
C ILE A 765 1.98 -10.94 -14.81
N ALA A 766 2.67 -11.77 -15.60
CA ALA A 766 3.37 -12.93 -15.09
C ALA A 766 4.44 -12.57 -14.05
N THR A 767 5.30 -11.61 -14.36
CA THR A 767 6.34 -11.12 -13.44
C THR A 767 5.73 -10.55 -12.15
N ARG A 768 4.64 -9.77 -12.26
CA ARG A 768 3.97 -9.18 -11.10
C ARG A 768 3.36 -10.25 -10.19
N CYS A 769 2.65 -11.22 -10.75
CA CYS A 769 2.04 -12.31 -10.00
C CYS A 769 3.09 -13.22 -9.34
N LEU A 770 4.18 -13.55 -10.03
CA LEU A 770 5.29 -14.31 -9.45
C LEU A 770 5.96 -13.54 -8.31
N GLY A 771 6.19 -12.23 -8.46
CA GLY A 771 6.78 -11.40 -7.41
C GLY A 771 5.92 -11.33 -6.14
N LEU A 772 4.60 -11.14 -6.29
CA LEU A 772 3.65 -11.19 -5.16
C LEU A 772 3.65 -12.57 -4.49
N TYR A 773 3.68 -13.62 -5.31
CA TYR A 773 3.64 -14.98 -4.82
C TYR A 773 4.91 -15.41 -4.08
N GLN A 774 6.10 -14.96 -4.52
CA GLN A 774 7.35 -15.23 -3.81
C GLN A 774 7.31 -14.73 -2.36
N GLY A 775 6.59 -13.63 -2.08
CA GLY A 775 6.33 -13.17 -0.71
C GLY A 775 5.47 -14.15 0.07
N ILE A 776 4.35 -14.59 -0.51
CA ILE A 776 3.42 -15.55 0.13
C ILE A 776 4.11 -16.91 0.37
N LYS A 777 4.92 -17.40 -0.56
CA LYS A 777 5.68 -18.65 -0.43
C LYS A 777 6.59 -18.67 0.80
N LYS A 778 7.06 -17.50 1.28
CA LYS A 778 7.89 -17.41 2.49
C LYS A 778 7.12 -17.74 3.77
N VAL A 779 5.80 -17.52 3.76
CA VAL A 779 4.90 -17.69 4.93
C VAL A 779 3.90 -18.83 4.76
N ALA A 780 3.88 -19.53 3.63
CA ALA A 780 3.06 -20.72 3.38
C ALA A 780 3.98 -21.96 3.32
N ARG A 781 4.54 -22.39 4.46
CA ARG A 781 5.43 -23.56 4.53
C ARG A 781 4.63 -24.83 4.87
N GLY A 782 5.24 -26.00 4.68
CA GLY A 782 4.58 -27.29 4.90
C GLY A 782 4.19 -27.52 6.36
N GLU A 783 5.12 -27.30 7.28
CA GLU A 783 4.96 -27.54 8.72
C GLU A 783 4.36 -26.37 9.50
N TRP A 784 4.43 -25.15 8.95
CA TRP A 784 3.94 -23.94 9.61
C TRP A 784 3.55 -22.87 8.60
N GLY A 785 2.71 -21.93 9.02
CA GLY A 785 2.32 -20.75 8.27
C GLY A 785 0.88 -20.79 7.77
N LEU A 786 0.67 -20.24 6.57
CA LEU A 786 -0.67 -20.15 5.98
C LEU A 786 -1.19 -21.54 5.58
N LYS A 787 -2.44 -21.82 5.99
CA LYS A 787 -3.21 -23.00 5.56
C LYS A 787 -3.51 -22.90 4.06
N THR A 788 -3.67 -24.05 3.41
CA THR A 788 -3.94 -24.16 1.97
C THR A 788 -5.23 -23.43 1.58
N GLY A 789 -6.28 -23.50 2.41
CA GLY A 789 -7.51 -22.73 2.23
C GLY A 789 -7.28 -21.22 2.14
N VAL A 790 -6.49 -20.66 3.06
CA VAL A 790 -6.13 -19.23 3.07
C VAL A 790 -5.26 -18.86 1.87
N ALA A 791 -4.26 -19.68 1.55
CA ALA A 791 -3.42 -19.47 0.37
C ALA A 791 -4.25 -19.49 -0.94
N ARG A 792 -5.25 -20.37 -1.04
CA ARG A 792 -6.21 -20.43 -2.15
C ARG A 792 -7.10 -19.20 -2.21
N THR A 793 -7.58 -18.69 -1.07
CA THR A 793 -8.33 -17.43 -1.01
C THR A 793 -7.49 -16.25 -1.53
N ILE A 794 -6.22 -16.17 -1.11
CA ILE A 794 -5.31 -15.13 -1.60
C ILE A 794 -5.03 -15.31 -3.10
N TYR A 795 -4.85 -16.55 -3.57
CA TYR A 795 -4.68 -16.85 -4.99
C TYR A 795 -5.87 -16.34 -5.83
N ARG A 796 -7.10 -16.70 -5.44
CA ARG A 796 -8.31 -16.27 -6.15
C ARG A 796 -8.52 -14.75 -6.08
N GLY A 797 -8.36 -14.13 -4.91
CA GLY A 797 -8.61 -12.69 -4.81
C GLY A 797 -7.49 -11.81 -5.38
N VAL A 798 -6.28 -12.33 -5.61
CA VAL A 798 -5.13 -11.53 -6.09
C VAL A 798 -4.64 -11.98 -7.46
N ILE A 799 -4.28 -13.25 -7.62
CA ILE A 799 -3.64 -13.75 -8.83
C ILE A 799 -4.66 -13.80 -9.97
N GLU A 800 -5.83 -14.41 -9.74
CA GLU A 800 -6.91 -14.45 -10.73
C GLU A 800 -7.38 -13.02 -11.10
N SER A 801 -7.55 -12.15 -10.11
CA SER A 801 -7.96 -10.74 -10.32
C SER A 801 -6.96 -9.95 -11.17
N VAL A 802 -5.65 -10.11 -10.93
CA VAL A 802 -4.61 -9.42 -11.71
C VAL A 802 -4.48 -10.04 -13.10
N ALA A 803 -4.57 -11.37 -13.21
CA ALA A 803 -4.43 -12.07 -14.47
C ALA A 803 -5.61 -11.82 -15.42
N ALA A 804 -6.82 -11.66 -14.90
CA ALA A 804 -8.03 -11.44 -15.71
C ALA A 804 -8.42 -9.97 -15.89
N TYR A 805 -7.62 -9.02 -15.39
CA TYR A 805 -7.88 -7.60 -15.59
C TYR A 805 -7.91 -7.24 -17.07
N ALA A 806 -8.95 -6.52 -17.49
CA ALA A 806 -9.19 -6.09 -18.88
C ALA A 806 -9.11 -7.24 -19.90
N ALA A 807 -9.47 -8.48 -19.50
CA ALA A 807 -9.42 -9.67 -20.34
C ALA A 807 -10.06 -9.48 -21.72
N ALA A 808 -11.16 -8.73 -21.81
CA ALA A 808 -11.86 -8.44 -23.06
C ALA A 808 -10.98 -7.79 -24.15
N CYS A 809 -9.87 -7.14 -23.77
CA CYS A 809 -8.98 -6.44 -24.69
C CYS A 809 -7.97 -7.38 -25.38
N TRP A 810 -7.60 -8.49 -24.74
CA TRP A 810 -6.43 -9.30 -25.13
C TRP A 810 -6.62 -10.82 -25.04
N ALA A 811 -7.78 -11.30 -24.55
CA ALA A 811 -8.07 -12.73 -24.41
C ALA A 811 -8.00 -13.50 -25.74
N ASP A 812 -8.33 -12.85 -26.86
CA ASP A 812 -8.22 -13.41 -28.22
C ASP A 812 -6.79 -13.87 -28.56
N LYS A 813 -5.77 -13.28 -27.94
CA LYS A 813 -4.37 -13.69 -28.16
C LYS A 813 -4.03 -15.02 -27.49
N LEU A 814 -4.85 -15.53 -26.58
CA LEU A 814 -4.59 -16.77 -25.86
C LEU A 814 -4.80 -18.04 -26.68
N ASP A 815 -5.48 -17.95 -27.83
CA ASP A 815 -5.59 -19.05 -28.80
C ASP A 815 -4.21 -19.51 -29.29
N MET A 816 -3.23 -18.60 -29.28
CA MET A 816 -1.84 -18.92 -29.57
C MET A 816 -1.16 -19.56 -28.34
N ARG A 817 -0.66 -20.80 -28.49
CA ARG A 817 0.08 -21.53 -27.43
C ARG A 817 1.24 -20.73 -26.81
N SER A 818 1.91 -19.88 -27.58
CA SER A 818 3.03 -19.06 -27.09
C SER A 818 2.60 -17.99 -26.08
N TYR A 819 1.31 -17.64 -26.03
CA TYR A 819 0.71 -16.67 -25.11
C TYR A 819 0.11 -17.36 -23.89
N SER A 820 -0.80 -18.32 -24.09
CA SER A 820 -1.40 -19.11 -23.00
C SER A 820 -0.36 -19.86 -22.18
N GLY A 821 0.71 -20.37 -22.82
CA GLY A 821 1.83 -21.00 -22.13
C GLY A 821 2.57 -20.10 -21.13
N ILE A 822 2.53 -18.76 -21.28
CA ILE A 822 3.10 -17.84 -20.29
C ILE A 822 2.27 -17.86 -18.99
N LEU A 823 0.94 -17.76 -19.13
CA LEU A 823 0.01 -17.78 -17.99
C LEU A 823 0.01 -19.13 -17.29
N LEU A 824 -0.02 -20.23 -18.05
CA LEU A 824 -0.06 -21.58 -17.49
C LEU A 824 1.23 -21.95 -16.75
N ARG A 825 2.40 -21.57 -17.26
CA ARG A 825 3.68 -21.78 -16.54
C ARG A 825 3.75 -20.97 -15.25
N MET A 826 3.30 -19.72 -15.29
CA MET A 826 3.16 -18.90 -14.08
C MET A 826 2.21 -19.57 -13.08
N GLN A 827 1.02 -19.96 -13.53
CA GLN A 827 0.00 -20.59 -12.69
C GLN A 827 0.55 -21.84 -12.04
N ARG A 828 1.21 -22.73 -12.79
CA ARG A 828 1.85 -23.93 -12.28
C ARG A 828 2.79 -23.63 -11.13
N ALA A 829 3.72 -22.69 -11.31
CA ALA A 829 4.68 -22.32 -10.27
C ALA A 829 4.01 -21.85 -8.98
N ILE A 830 2.88 -21.15 -9.12
CA ILE A 830 2.06 -20.65 -8.01
C ILE A 830 1.24 -21.78 -7.37
N LEU A 831 0.62 -22.65 -8.18
CA LEU A 831 -0.22 -23.72 -7.67
C LEU A 831 0.59 -24.82 -6.98
N CYS A 832 1.84 -25.09 -7.38
CA CYS A 832 2.70 -26.03 -6.66
C CYS A 832 2.76 -25.71 -5.16
N SER A 833 3.01 -24.46 -4.75
CA SER A 833 3.06 -24.16 -3.30
C SER A 833 1.69 -23.80 -2.68
N VAL A 834 0.65 -23.45 -3.45
CA VAL A 834 -0.73 -23.31 -2.90
C VAL A 834 -1.29 -24.69 -2.53
N THR A 835 -1.08 -25.67 -3.40
CA THR A 835 -1.48 -27.07 -3.17
C THR A 835 -0.50 -27.84 -2.30
N ARG A 836 0.73 -27.32 -2.14
CA ARG A 836 1.86 -28.03 -1.50
C ARG A 836 2.30 -29.28 -2.26
N ALA A 837 2.08 -29.29 -3.57
CA ALA A 837 2.54 -30.33 -4.47
C ALA A 837 4.04 -30.24 -4.75
N CYS A 838 4.64 -31.36 -5.15
CA CYS A 838 6.03 -31.42 -5.59
C CYS A 838 6.28 -30.54 -6.82
N ALA A 839 7.49 -30.00 -6.95
CA ALA A 839 7.89 -29.14 -8.07
C ALA A 839 7.83 -29.85 -9.44
N THR A 840 7.77 -31.18 -9.47
CA THR A 840 7.62 -32.03 -10.64
C THR A 840 6.17 -32.21 -11.09
N SER A 841 5.19 -31.78 -10.30
CA SER A 841 3.76 -31.97 -10.60
C SER A 841 3.37 -31.33 -11.93
N SER A 842 2.47 -32.00 -12.66
CA SER A 842 2.06 -31.59 -14.00
C SER A 842 1.28 -30.27 -14.01
N ALA A 843 1.40 -29.49 -15.08
CA ALA A 843 0.59 -28.28 -15.26
C ALA A 843 -0.91 -28.59 -15.41
N ALA A 844 -1.26 -29.78 -15.92
CA ALA A 844 -2.63 -30.21 -16.14
C ALA A 844 -3.34 -30.58 -14.82
N SER A 845 -2.67 -31.28 -13.91
CA SER A 845 -3.29 -31.74 -12.65
C SER A 845 -3.43 -30.65 -11.60
N LEU A 846 -2.52 -29.67 -11.53
CA LEU A 846 -2.51 -28.69 -10.44
C LEU A 846 -3.78 -27.82 -10.35
N PRO A 847 -4.34 -27.27 -11.45
CA PRO A 847 -5.62 -26.56 -11.39
C PRO A 847 -6.77 -27.46 -10.91
N VAL A 848 -6.79 -28.73 -11.32
CA VAL A 848 -7.79 -29.73 -10.90
C VAL A 848 -7.68 -29.99 -9.41
N VAL A 849 -6.48 -30.33 -8.92
CA VAL A 849 -6.21 -30.59 -7.50
C VAL A 849 -6.52 -29.36 -6.64
N ALA A 850 -6.18 -28.16 -7.10
CA ALA A 850 -6.50 -26.91 -6.41
C ALA A 850 -8.01 -26.55 -6.42
N GLY A 851 -8.75 -27.09 -7.39
CA GLY A 851 -10.15 -26.72 -7.65
C GLY A 851 -10.27 -25.30 -8.20
N VAL A 852 -9.41 -24.93 -9.14
CA VAL A 852 -9.42 -23.61 -9.80
C VAL A 852 -9.29 -23.77 -11.31
N LEU A 853 -9.85 -22.82 -12.07
CA LEU A 853 -9.73 -22.82 -13.53
C LEU A 853 -8.26 -22.61 -13.96
N PRO A 854 -7.82 -23.25 -15.05
CA PRO A 854 -6.65 -22.81 -15.79
C PRO A 854 -6.77 -21.32 -16.14
N LEU A 855 -5.69 -20.54 -15.98
CA LEU A 855 -5.78 -19.07 -16.07
C LEU A 855 -6.15 -18.59 -17.48
N ASP A 856 -5.77 -19.30 -18.52
CA ASP A 856 -6.18 -18.99 -19.88
C ASP A 856 -7.71 -19.12 -20.05
N LEU A 857 -8.30 -20.19 -19.50
CA LEU A 857 -9.73 -20.42 -19.49
C LEU A 857 -10.49 -19.43 -18.59
N LEU A 858 -9.91 -19.02 -17.46
CA LEU A 858 -10.47 -17.95 -16.62
C LEU A 858 -10.51 -16.62 -17.38
N VAL A 859 -9.44 -16.27 -18.10
CA VAL A 859 -9.38 -15.03 -18.89
C VAL A 859 -10.42 -15.08 -20.01
N GLU A 860 -10.55 -16.22 -20.70
CA GLU A 860 -11.60 -16.45 -21.70
C GLU A 860 -13.00 -16.28 -21.10
N GLN A 861 -13.26 -16.91 -19.94
CA GLN A 861 -14.53 -16.79 -19.21
C GLN A 861 -14.87 -15.31 -18.92
N ARG A 862 -13.87 -14.53 -18.48
CA ARG A 862 -14.04 -13.10 -18.14
C ARG A 862 -14.27 -12.24 -19.37
N ALA A 863 -13.60 -12.54 -20.48
CA ALA A 863 -13.83 -11.88 -21.76
C ALA A 863 -15.23 -12.17 -22.33
N LEU A 864 -15.68 -13.43 -22.29
CA LEU A 864 -17.04 -13.82 -22.71
C LEU A 864 -18.11 -13.17 -21.83
N THR A 865 -17.91 -13.18 -20.51
CA THR A 865 -18.80 -12.51 -19.55
C THR A 865 -18.91 -11.02 -19.86
N TYR A 866 -17.78 -10.37 -20.17
CA TYR A 866 -17.77 -8.96 -20.55
C TYR A 866 -18.55 -8.73 -21.84
N LYS A 867 -18.28 -9.51 -22.89
CA LYS A 867 -18.97 -9.40 -24.20
C LYS A 867 -20.48 -9.59 -24.06
N ALA A 868 -20.90 -10.58 -23.25
CA ALA A 868 -22.31 -10.86 -23.00
C ALA A 868 -23.02 -9.69 -22.32
N LYS A 869 -22.40 -9.08 -21.31
CA LYS A 869 -22.95 -7.91 -20.62
C LYS A 869 -23.09 -6.68 -21.52
N HIS A 870 -22.26 -6.59 -22.55
CA HIS A 870 -22.32 -5.54 -23.57
C HIS A 870 -23.14 -5.96 -24.80
N GLY A 871 -23.86 -7.07 -24.68
CA GLY A 871 -24.83 -7.51 -25.67
C GLY A 871 -24.22 -7.92 -27.01
N ALA A 872 -22.95 -8.32 -27.03
CA ALA A 872 -22.37 -8.94 -28.21
C ALA A 872 -23.03 -10.29 -28.48
N LEU A 873 -23.21 -10.61 -29.76
CA LEU A 873 -23.64 -11.95 -30.18
C LEU A 873 -22.57 -12.97 -29.79
N ILE A 874 -22.95 -13.96 -28.98
CA ILE A 874 -22.05 -15.05 -28.57
C ILE A 874 -22.73 -16.36 -28.90
N VAL A 875 -22.06 -17.20 -29.68
CA VAL A 875 -22.49 -18.56 -29.96
C VAL A 875 -21.56 -19.51 -29.20
N LEU A 876 -22.12 -20.30 -28.29
CA LEU A 876 -21.40 -21.33 -27.53
C LEU A 876 -21.98 -22.69 -27.90
N ASN A 877 -21.14 -23.62 -28.37
CA ASN A 877 -21.57 -24.98 -28.76
C ASN A 877 -22.77 -24.99 -29.75
N GLY A 878 -22.86 -24.00 -30.65
CA GLY A 878 -23.96 -23.88 -31.63
C GLY A 878 -25.22 -23.20 -31.10
N GLU A 879 -25.27 -22.84 -29.81
CA GLU A 879 -26.39 -22.10 -29.21
C GLU A 879 -26.07 -20.61 -29.12
N GLU A 880 -26.99 -19.78 -29.59
CA GLU A 880 -26.89 -18.33 -29.48
C GLU A 880 -27.32 -17.84 -28.09
N LEU A 881 -26.42 -17.11 -27.43
CA LEU A 881 -26.73 -16.42 -26.18
C LEU A 881 -27.47 -15.11 -26.49
N SER A 882 -28.80 -15.17 -26.53
CA SER A 882 -29.66 -14.02 -26.76
C SER A 882 -29.68 -13.06 -25.56
N ARG A 883 -29.81 -11.75 -25.83
CA ARG A 883 -30.05 -10.71 -24.81
C ARG A 883 -31.37 -10.90 -24.04
N GLN A 884 -32.31 -11.67 -24.59
CA GLN A 884 -33.58 -11.99 -23.91
C GLN A 884 -33.39 -12.97 -22.74
N MET A 885 -32.25 -13.66 -22.68
CA MET A 885 -31.94 -14.57 -21.59
C MET A 885 -31.58 -13.81 -20.30
N PRO A 886 -32.03 -14.27 -19.11
CA PRO A 886 -31.57 -13.72 -17.84
C PRO A 886 -30.05 -13.76 -17.71
N SER A 887 -29.45 -12.67 -17.18
CA SER A 887 -28.00 -12.57 -17.00
C SER A 887 -27.40 -13.72 -16.19
N THR A 888 -28.13 -14.26 -15.21
CA THR A 888 -27.74 -15.42 -14.43
C THR A 888 -27.61 -16.69 -15.28
N GLN A 889 -28.53 -16.89 -16.22
CA GLN A 889 -28.53 -18.02 -17.14
C GLN A 889 -27.37 -17.91 -18.14
N ILE A 890 -27.12 -16.71 -18.67
CA ILE A 890 -25.98 -16.43 -19.55
C ILE A 890 -24.65 -16.76 -18.86
N LEU A 891 -24.47 -16.27 -17.62
CA LEU A 891 -23.26 -16.54 -16.84
C LEU A 891 -23.07 -18.04 -16.56
N LYS A 892 -24.17 -18.76 -16.30
CA LYS A 892 -24.16 -20.21 -16.09
C LYS A 892 -23.72 -20.95 -17.37
N LYS A 893 -24.29 -20.60 -18.53
CA LYS A 893 -23.89 -21.19 -19.82
C LYS A 893 -22.42 -20.93 -20.18
N ILE A 894 -21.93 -19.71 -19.94
CA ILE A 894 -20.50 -19.38 -20.12
C ILE A 894 -19.63 -20.24 -19.20
N GLN A 895 -20.05 -20.42 -17.94
CA GLN A 895 -19.33 -21.28 -17.00
C GLN A 895 -19.34 -22.75 -17.44
N GLU A 896 -20.48 -23.26 -17.90
CA GLU A 896 -20.62 -24.63 -18.42
C GLU A 896 -19.72 -24.86 -19.63
N TYR A 897 -19.73 -23.95 -20.61
CA TYR A 897 -18.87 -23.99 -21.80
C TYR A 897 -17.38 -24.07 -21.43
N VAL A 898 -16.91 -23.21 -20.51
CA VAL A 898 -15.50 -23.21 -20.10
C VAL A 898 -15.13 -24.49 -19.34
N ILE A 899 -16.04 -25.02 -18.51
CA ILE A 899 -15.83 -26.28 -17.80
C ILE A 899 -15.81 -27.47 -18.77
N GLU A 900 -16.67 -27.51 -19.78
CA GLU A 900 -16.69 -28.56 -20.81
C GLU A 900 -15.41 -28.53 -21.65
N LYS A 901 -14.98 -27.33 -22.07
CA LYS A 901 -13.69 -27.12 -22.74
C LYS A 901 -12.53 -27.59 -21.88
N TRP A 902 -12.59 -27.37 -20.55
CA TRP A 902 -11.59 -27.88 -19.63
C TRP A 902 -11.67 -29.40 -19.45
N GLN A 903 -12.87 -29.98 -19.38
CA GLN A 903 -13.10 -31.41 -19.23
C GLN A 903 -12.52 -32.16 -20.43
N LYS A 904 -12.79 -31.71 -21.66
CA LYS A 904 -12.18 -32.27 -22.87
C LYS A 904 -10.65 -32.24 -22.82
N ARG A 905 -10.06 -31.10 -22.43
CA ARG A 905 -8.60 -30.99 -22.22
C ARG A 905 -8.08 -31.92 -21.12
N TRP A 906 -8.91 -32.25 -20.14
CA TRP A 906 -8.54 -33.11 -19.01
C TRP A 906 -8.58 -34.59 -19.38
N ASP A 907 -9.60 -34.99 -20.14
CA ASP A 907 -9.75 -36.33 -20.70
C ASP A 907 -8.60 -36.65 -21.67
N GLU A 908 -8.24 -35.70 -22.55
CA GLU A 908 -7.18 -35.86 -23.57
C GLU A 908 -5.75 -35.65 -23.05
N ALA A 909 -5.56 -35.13 -21.83
CA ALA A 909 -4.22 -34.82 -21.35
C ALA A 909 -3.37 -36.07 -21.09
N GLU A 910 -2.13 -36.11 -21.57
CA GLU A 910 -1.21 -37.23 -21.31
C GLU A 910 -0.63 -37.21 -19.89
N THR A 911 -0.64 -36.05 -19.23
CA THR A 911 -0.04 -35.86 -17.90
C THR A 911 -1.10 -35.72 -16.81
N GLY A 912 -0.70 -36.02 -15.56
CA GLY A 912 -1.59 -35.92 -14.40
C GLY A 912 -2.58 -37.07 -14.24
N ARG A 913 -2.34 -38.22 -14.87
CA ARG A 913 -3.29 -39.35 -14.89
C ARG A 913 -3.68 -39.88 -13.51
N ILE A 914 -2.77 -39.89 -12.53
CA ILE A 914 -3.13 -40.22 -11.14
C ILE A 914 -4.21 -39.28 -10.61
N ALA A 915 -4.10 -37.96 -10.84
CA ALA A 915 -5.13 -37.02 -10.41
C ALA A 915 -6.47 -37.24 -11.16
N TYR A 916 -6.42 -37.77 -12.38
CA TYR A 916 -7.62 -38.10 -13.17
C TYR A 916 -8.42 -39.21 -12.53
N GLU A 917 -7.76 -40.22 -11.95
CA GLU A 917 -8.44 -41.31 -11.25
C GLU A 917 -9.20 -40.83 -10.01
N PHE A 918 -8.69 -39.81 -9.30
CA PHE A 918 -9.40 -39.17 -8.19
C PHE A 918 -10.48 -38.21 -8.67
N PHE A 919 -10.22 -37.48 -9.77
CA PHE A 919 -11.06 -36.38 -10.24
C PHE A 919 -11.35 -36.51 -11.75
N PRO A 920 -12.09 -37.55 -12.18
CA PRO A 920 -12.40 -37.72 -13.59
C PRO A 920 -13.41 -36.65 -14.06
N SER A 921 -14.35 -36.27 -13.19
CA SER A 921 -15.33 -35.20 -13.43
C SER A 921 -14.90 -33.89 -12.78
N LEU A 922 -14.61 -32.87 -13.59
CA LEU A 922 -14.27 -31.54 -13.11
C LEU A 922 -15.48 -30.82 -12.47
N ARG A 923 -16.70 -31.11 -12.94
CA ARG A 923 -17.93 -30.57 -12.34
C ARG A 923 -18.08 -31.02 -10.90
N GLU A 924 -17.87 -32.31 -10.65
CA GLU A 924 -17.87 -32.86 -9.29
C GLU A 924 -16.71 -32.28 -8.48
N ARG A 925 -15.49 -32.27 -9.03
CA ARG A 925 -14.34 -31.68 -8.32
C ARG A 925 -14.61 -30.24 -7.86
N LEU A 926 -15.22 -29.40 -8.68
CA LEU A 926 -15.52 -28.01 -8.33
C LEU A 926 -16.62 -27.88 -7.27
N SER A 927 -17.48 -28.89 -7.09
CA SER A 927 -18.49 -28.92 -6.02
C SER A 927 -17.94 -29.40 -4.67
N MET A 928 -16.82 -30.13 -4.65
CA MET A 928 -16.14 -30.64 -3.45
C MET A 928 -15.52 -29.52 -2.59
N ARG A 929 -16.36 -28.78 -1.84
CA ARG A 929 -15.93 -27.70 -0.95
C ARG A 929 -15.28 -28.19 0.35
N TRP A 930 -15.58 -29.43 0.76
CA TRP A 930 -15.01 -30.10 1.94
C TRP A 930 -13.55 -30.54 1.76
N LEU A 931 -13.06 -30.58 0.51
CA LEU A 931 -11.72 -31.05 0.22
C LEU A 931 -10.67 -30.02 0.63
N GLU A 932 -9.95 -30.32 1.71
CA GLU A 932 -8.80 -29.56 2.20
C GLU A 932 -7.48 -30.24 1.83
N LEU A 933 -6.58 -29.48 1.19
CA LEU A 933 -5.28 -30.00 0.76
C LEU A 933 -4.26 -29.96 1.90
N SER A 934 -3.48 -31.03 2.02
CA SER A 934 -2.27 -31.15 2.84
C SER A 934 -1.11 -31.68 1.98
N PRO A 935 0.16 -31.54 2.39
CA PRO A 935 1.28 -32.16 1.68
C PRO A 935 1.05 -33.66 1.50
N THR A 936 0.61 -34.33 2.59
CA THR A 936 0.34 -35.76 2.68
C THR A 936 -0.65 -36.22 1.63
N VAL A 937 -1.77 -35.53 1.46
CA VAL A 937 -2.83 -35.94 0.52
C VAL A 937 -2.50 -35.51 -0.91
N THR A 938 -1.82 -34.37 -1.07
CA THR A 938 -1.47 -33.83 -2.39
C THR A 938 -0.49 -34.74 -3.13
N GLN A 939 0.41 -35.42 -2.44
CA GLN A 939 1.29 -36.41 -3.09
C GLN A 939 0.51 -37.61 -3.67
N TYR A 940 -0.53 -38.09 -2.99
CA TYR A 940 -1.39 -39.16 -3.54
C TYR A 940 -2.11 -38.67 -4.78
N PHE A 941 -2.73 -37.50 -4.74
CA PHE A 941 -3.44 -36.93 -5.89
C PHE A 941 -2.53 -36.69 -7.09
N THR A 942 -1.29 -36.27 -6.86
CA THR A 942 -0.37 -35.97 -7.97
C THR A 942 0.43 -37.18 -8.41
N GLY A 943 0.57 -38.22 -7.59
CA GLY A 943 1.56 -39.28 -7.77
C GLY A 943 3.01 -38.80 -7.61
N HIS A 944 3.20 -37.55 -7.16
CA HIS A 944 4.51 -36.95 -6.95
C HIS A 944 4.71 -36.70 -5.45
N GLY A 945 5.62 -37.47 -4.85
CA GLY A 945 5.94 -37.39 -3.43
C GLY A 945 6.86 -38.54 -3.01
N GLU A 946 6.69 -39.02 -1.79
CA GLU A 946 7.53 -40.06 -1.18
C GLU A 946 7.12 -41.48 -1.60
N PHE A 947 7.10 -41.72 -2.91
CA PHE A 947 6.90 -43.03 -3.51
C PHE A 947 8.20 -43.49 -4.16
N ASN A 948 8.74 -44.65 -3.79
CA ASN A 948 10.04 -45.11 -4.26
C ASN A 948 10.07 -45.19 -5.80
N SER A 949 8.97 -45.60 -6.43
CA SER A 949 8.86 -45.62 -7.89
C SER A 949 9.11 -44.24 -8.53
N LYS A 950 8.55 -43.18 -7.95
CA LYS A 950 8.74 -41.80 -8.43
C LYS A 950 10.12 -41.25 -8.08
N LEU A 951 10.61 -41.54 -6.87
CA LEU A 951 11.94 -41.10 -6.44
C LEU A 951 13.04 -41.76 -7.29
N HIS A 952 12.86 -43.02 -7.68
CA HIS A 952 13.76 -43.75 -8.58
C HIS A 952 13.75 -43.15 -10.00
N GLU A 953 12.56 -42.82 -10.55
CA GLU A 953 12.45 -42.11 -11.84
C GLU A 953 13.19 -40.77 -11.82
N LEU A 954 13.26 -40.11 -10.67
CA LEU A 954 13.99 -38.85 -10.47
C LEU A 954 15.48 -39.04 -10.11
N GLY A 955 15.98 -40.29 -10.04
CA GLY A 955 17.36 -40.60 -9.64
C GLY A 955 17.67 -40.32 -8.16
N LEU A 956 16.66 -40.23 -7.30
CA LEU A 956 16.81 -39.95 -5.86
C LEU A 956 16.83 -41.21 -4.99
N LYS A 957 16.54 -42.38 -5.56
CA LYS A 957 16.57 -43.69 -4.87
C LYS A 957 16.99 -44.78 -5.85
N ASP A 958 17.76 -45.76 -5.37
CA ASP A 958 18.34 -46.81 -6.22
C ASP A 958 17.32 -47.85 -6.70
N SER A 959 16.23 -48.05 -5.94
CA SER A 959 15.18 -49.02 -6.27
C SER A 959 13.78 -48.38 -6.28
N PRO A 960 12.92 -48.75 -7.24
CA PRO A 960 11.53 -48.31 -7.29
C PRO A 960 10.59 -49.10 -6.34
N ASN A 961 11.10 -50.13 -5.66
CA ASN A 961 10.28 -51.06 -4.90
C ASN A 961 10.07 -50.61 -3.44
N CYS A 962 8.95 -51.03 -2.86
CA CYS A 962 8.63 -50.97 -1.44
C CYS A 962 9.38 -52.09 -0.69
N GLU A 963 9.44 -51.98 0.62
CA GLU A 963 10.05 -53.01 1.50
C GLU A 963 9.31 -54.37 1.41
N CYS A 964 8.04 -54.38 0.98
CA CYS A 964 7.31 -55.62 0.73
C CYS A 964 7.70 -56.34 -0.58
N GLY A 965 8.62 -55.77 -1.37
CA GLY A 965 9.12 -56.34 -2.63
C GLY A 965 8.44 -55.78 -3.89
N GLU A 966 7.24 -55.23 -3.78
CA GLU A 966 6.45 -54.71 -4.91
C GLU A 966 6.80 -53.26 -5.29
N ARG A 967 6.43 -52.81 -6.49
CA ARG A 967 6.70 -51.44 -6.95
C ARG A 967 5.92 -50.40 -6.14
N ASP A 968 6.61 -49.46 -5.48
CA ASP A 968 5.99 -48.49 -4.56
C ASP A 968 5.28 -47.36 -5.33
N THR A 969 4.03 -47.60 -5.73
CA THR A 969 3.15 -46.66 -6.45
C THR A 969 1.99 -46.21 -5.56
N VAL A 970 1.24 -45.16 -5.97
CA VAL A 970 0.02 -44.73 -5.27
C VAL A 970 -0.97 -45.88 -5.10
N HIS A 971 -1.23 -46.65 -6.16
CA HIS A 971 -2.11 -47.82 -6.14
C HIS A 971 -1.62 -48.89 -5.18
N HIS A 972 -0.31 -49.17 -5.19
CA HIS A 972 0.29 -50.13 -4.29
C HIS A 972 0.04 -49.76 -2.82
N VAL A 973 0.28 -48.50 -2.47
CA VAL A 973 0.08 -48.00 -1.11
C VAL A 973 -1.38 -48.07 -0.68
N LEU A 974 -2.29 -47.62 -1.53
CA LEU A 974 -3.72 -47.58 -1.23
C LEU A 974 -4.33 -48.98 -1.09
N PHE A 975 -3.98 -49.92 -1.97
CA PHE A 975 -4.78 -51.13 -2.16
C PHE A 975 -4.04 -52.46 -1.98
N GLN A 976 -2.70 -52.49 -2.00
CA GLN A 976 -1.95 -53.76 -2.16
C GLN A 976 -0.84 -54.03 -1.15
N CYS A 977 -0.23 -52.99 -0.57
CA CYS A 977 0.94 -53.13 0.30
C CYS A 977 0.61 -53.91 1.59
N SER A 978 1.15 -55.11 1.74
CA SER A 978 0.97 -55.96 2.94
C SER A 978 1.48 -55.33 4.23
N LEU A 979 2.50 -54.45 4.15
CA LEU A 979 3.02 -53.71 5.30
C LEU A 979 2.09 -52.61 5.81
N LEU A 980 1.00 -52.31 5.08
CA LEU A 980 0.04 -51.26 5.40
C LEU A 980 -1.38 -51.82 5.60
N ASP A 981 -1.51 -53.11 5.89
CA ASP A 981 -2.82 -53.76 6.06
C ASP A 981 -3.59 -53.19 7.26
N GLU A 982 -2.95 -52.97 8.42
CA GLU A 982 -3.61 -52.41 9.60
C GLU A 982 -4.34 -51.06 9.33
N PRO A 983 -3.65 -50.00 8.86
CA PRO A 983 -4.34 -48.74 8.56
C PRO A 983 -5.35 -48.89 7.41
N ARG A 984 -5.11 -49.81 6.46
CA ARG A 984 -6.01 -50.05 5.32
C ARG A 984 -7.32 -50.71 5.72
N ILE A 985 -7.31 -51.69 6.63
CA ILE A 985 -8.51 -52.40 7.10
C ILE A 985 -9.55 -51.41 7.65
N HIS A 986 -9.11 -50.40 8.40
CA HIS A 986 -10.01 -49.37 8.93
C HIS A 986 -10.65 -48.53 7.83
N LEU A 987 -9.86 -48.12 6.84
CA LEU A 987 -10.35 -47.38 5.68
C LEU A 987 -11.34 -48.23 4.88
N GLU A 988 -10.98 -49.48 4.58
CA GLU A 988 -11.80 -50.45 3.86
C GLU A 988 -13.16 -50.67 4.55
N PHE A 989 -13.14 -50.96 5.86
CA PHE A 989 -14.36 -51.22 6.63
C PHE A 989 -15.34 -50.05 6.55
N LYS A 990 -14.84 -48.83 6.74
CA LYS A 990 -15.67 -47.61 6.70
C LYS A 990 -16.22 -47.33 5.31
N LEU A 991 -15.44 -47.55 4.26
CA LEU A 991 -15.86 -47.36 2.88
C LEU A 991 -16.93 -48.40 2.47
N ARG A 992 -16.71 -49.69 2.77
CA ARG A 992 -17.69 -50.75 2.50
C ARG A 992 -19.01 -50.50 3.22
N ARG A 993 -18.99 -50.06 4.49
CA ARG A 993 -20.21 -49.69 5.23
C ARG A 993 -21.01 -48.56 4.58
N ARG A 994 -20.38 -47.74 3.75
CA ARG A 994 -21.02 -46.64 3.02
C ARG A 994 -21.34 -46.98 1.56
N GLY A 995 -21.26 -48.27 1.21
CA GLY A 995 -21.60 -48.81 -0.10
C GLY A 995 -20.51 -48.65 -1.16
N GLU A 996 -19.29 -48.28 -0.78
CA GLU A 996 -18.17 -48.20 -1.72
C GLU A 996 -17.57 -49.60 -1.97
N ARG A 997 -17.17 -49.88 -3.20
CA ARG A 997 -16.47 -51.13 -3.56
C ARG A 997 -15.02 -51.10 -3.05
N TRP A 998 -14.49 -52.26 -2.66
CA TRP A 998 -13.09 -52.41 -2.23
C TRP A 998 -12.45 -53.73 -2.72
N PRO A 999 -11.25 -53.71 -3.32
CA PRO A 999 -10.53 -52.52 -3.78
C PRO A 999 -11.35 -51.77 -4.84
N GLY A 1000 -11.37 -50.44 -4.75
CA GLY A 1000 -12.24 -49.57 -5.54
C GLY A 1000 -11.47 -48.58 -6.39
N GLU A 1001 -12.19 -47.74 -7.14
CA GLU A 1001 -11.58 -46.63 -7.87
C GLU A 1001 -11.17 -45.49 -6.92
N CYS A 1002 -10.08 -44.79 -7.22
CA CYS A 1002 -9.60 -43.64 -6.44
C CYS A 1002 -10.66 -42.54 -6.24
N LYS A 1003 -11.59 -42.34 -7.19
CA LYS A 1003 -12.70 -41.38 -7.06
C LYS A 1003 -13.57 -41.64 -5.83
N GLY A 1004 -13.77 -42.90 -5.43
CA GLY A 1004 -14.58 -43.28 -4.27
C GLY A 1004 -14.02 -42.74 -2.95
N LEU A 1005 -12.70 -42.51 -2.90
CA LEU A 1005 -12.01 -41.94 -1.74
C LEU A 1005 -12.31 -40.46 -1.52
N VAL A 1006 -12.75 -39.74 -2.55
CA VAL A 1006 -12.94 -38.27 -2.50
C VAL A 1006 -14.38 -37.82 -2.74
N GLN A 1007 -15.22 -38.69 -3.30
CA GLN A 1007 -16.58 -38.36 -3.75
C GLN A 1007 -17.50 -37.88 -2.62
N LYS A 1008 -17.29 -38.35 -1.38
CA LYS A 1008 -18.04 -37.95 -0.18
C LYS A 1008 -17.10 -37.34 0.85
N ALA A 1009 -17.59 -36.35 1.62
CA ALA A 1009 -16.80 -35.69 2.67
C ALA A 1009 -16.24 -36.69 3.69
N GLN A 1010 -17.06 -37.63 4.14
CA GLN A 1010 -16.64 -38.64 5.11
C GLN A 1010 -15.61 -39.62 4.56
N ASN A 1011 -15.71 -40.00 3.28
CA ASN A 1011 -14.72 -40.85 2.62
C ASN A 1011 -13.37 -40.13 2.54
N PHE A 1012 -13.40 -38.84 2.22
CA PHE A 1012 -12.21 -38.02 2.17
C PHE A 1012 -11.54 -37.87 3.54
N GLU A 1013 -12.32 -37.67 4.61
CA GLU A 1013 -11.80 -37.62 5.98
C GLU A 1013 -11.09 -38.91 6.39
N ASP A 1014 -11.69 -40.07 6.08
CA ASP A 1014 -11.09 -41.36 6.38
C ASP A 1014 -9.83 -41.61 5.53
N PHE A 1015 -9.84 -41.21 4.25
CA PHE A 1015 -8.66 -41.25 3.41
C PHE A 1015 -7.53 -40.34 3.94
N VAL A 1016 -7.84 -39.14 4.41
CA VAL A 1016 -6.87 -38.23 5.04
C VAL A 1016 -6.26 -38.87 6.29
N GLN A 1017 -7.08 -39.56 7.10
CA GLN A 1017 -6.63 -40.26 8.30
C GLN A 1017 -5.68 -41.40 7.94
N PHE A 1018 -6.07 -42.28 7.01
CA PHE A 1018 -5.23 -43.34 6.46
C PHE A 1018 -3.88 -42.79 5.97
N ALA A 1019 -3.92 -41.72 5.16
CA ALA A 1019 -2.71 -41.16 4.56
C ALA A 1019 -1.73 -40.62 5.63
N ARG A 1020 -2.24 -40.08 6.75
CA ARG A 1020 -1.42 -39.63 7.89
C ARG A 1020 -0.80 -40.79 8.66
N GLU A 1021 -1.56 -41.85 8.89
CA GLU A 1021 -1.08 -43.07 9.57
C GLU A 1021 0.04 -43.74 8.75
N VAL A 1022 -0.16 -43.90 7.44
CA VAL A 1022 0.86 -44.42 6.53
C VAL A 1022 2.12 -43.54 6.53
N GLU A 1023 1.98 -42.22 6.51
CA GLU A 1023 3.13 -41.31 6.55
C GLU A 1023 3.89 -41.42 7.87
N ALA A 1024 3.20 -41.59 9.00
CA ALA A 1024 3.82 -41.81 10.30
C ALA A 1024 4.61 -43.12 10.34
N LEU A 1025 4.04 -44.23 9.81
CA LEU A 1025 4.73 -45.52 9.69
C LEU A 1025 5.98 -45.43 8.80
N ARG A 1026 5.86 -44.81 7.63
CA ARG A 1026 7.00 -44.59 6.71
C ARG A 1026 8.09 -43.69 7.31
N ARG A 1027 7.72 -42.72 8.16
CA ARG A 1027 8.70 -41.88 8.87
C ARG A 1027 9.42 -42.67 9.96
N ALA A 1028 8.69 -43.48 10.74
CA ALA A 1028 9.28 -44.33 11.78
C ALA A 1028 10.24 -45.37 11.21
N CYS A 1029 9.94 -45.96 10.05
CA CYS A 1029 10.87 -46.87 9.35
C CYS A 1029 12.19 -46.16 8.99
N ARG A 1030 12.11 -44.95 8.40
CA ARG A 1030 13.29 -44.16 8.02
C ARG A 1030 14.15 -43.70 9.17
N VAL A 1031 13.56 -43.37 10.33
CA VAL A 1031 14.33 -43.03 11.52
C VAL A 1031 15.15 -44.24 11.95
N ARG A 1032 14.54 -45.43 11.99
CA ARG A 1032 15.23 -46.69 12.29
C ARG A 1032 16.33 -47.02 11.28
N GLU A 1033 16.08 -46.87 9.97
CA GLU A 1033 17.11 -47.06 8.94
C GLU A 1033 18.28 -46.08 9.07
N ARG A 1034 17.99 -44.82 9.44
CA ARG A 1034 19.02 -43.79 9.60
C ARG A 1034 19.85 -43.99 10.85
N GLU A 1035 19.24 -44.45 11.94
CA GLU A 1035 19.91 -44.87 13.16
C GLU A 1035 20.78 -46.11 12.89
N ALA A 1036 20.27 -47.09 12.13
CA ALA A 1036 21.00 -48.30 11.73
C ALA A 1036 22.15 -48.05 10.73
N ARG A 1037 22.18 -46.90 10.04
CA ARG A 1037 23.31 -46.45 9.19
C ARG A 1037 24.32 -45.57 9.93
N GLN A 1038 23.96 -45.07 11.11
CA GLN A 1038 24.84 -44.25 11.96
C GLN A 1038 25.54 -45.09 13.03
N LEU A 1039 24.95 -46.23 13.39
CA LEU A 1039 25.60 -47.40 13.98
C LEU A 1039 26.40 -48.14 12.90
#